data_AF-E4TU20-F1
#
_entry.id   AF-E4TU20-F1
#
_cell.length_a   1.000
_cell.length_b   1.000
_cell.length_c   1.000
_cell.angle_alpha   90.00
_cell.angle_beta   90.00
_cell.angle_gamma   90.00
#
_symmetry.space_group_name_H-M   'P 1'
#
loop_
_entity.id
_entity.type
_entity.pdbx_description
1 polymer ?
#
loop_
_entity_poly.entity_id
_entity_poly.type
_entity_poly.pdbx_seq_one_letter_code
_entity_poly.pdbx_strand_id
1 'polypeptide(L)'
;MRQLLNFLFTTTFFLLLSGCAYQVLKVDKFLAKNDMAKAKKRIDKALEKAPDNPANQFMLAKYYSHPVWSFDAVDSAHLYIQSVSDTFPKLNDDISEKLAKRGLDSAEISKQAIIIDSLAFEKAASIHTEEAYNHYLNDYEYLVFEDRAKEFRNQVAYEAAIAQNTTYAVSEFFKKYPDAPQAQKARNVFETLYYEKKTQNQELNSFKEYLEERPQTEFAEEAAFKLLNIISAGANALDYQQFIEQYGAFKASKIAQSILDGLNYEEVLPELLTHKKDSVYYFFNLDHEKLLSFQFEKVIPDSCFFIRKPFILSTEKNTDYAYLKSGEKLGEFKINSIKYLSTGFFKIDDFGREQHLIHFSLNEQLQQKALDFYSLDKFHLAKKEENGWQLISVLNEPILKQPVDSIWKEGELFFFKSADDMAVASSLDIKKASKNDFKTLSFLYDDYEWIDEQYVRLYSNDFETILDRQTNVVFPLEKAKFEYFDDFWVKDKDGEIKVLDRNRNSLFEEDLDGFQFKSGVLALQKDSLWSVFNNGIKGFPKFQFDSVRIFNAWLTYVLQDSTGNLLFQSGKKVRLEDDESFRILKNYNVAFSDLSDQIRFVEISNQQGYFKLYNGFGRIIKEGEKLDINILTPQLIQLHQNKRKQLIDSAGKEIDIKKADAFGAYQNGLIPILQDKKFGALIVDSLEIIPTHSQSKLEVFLKDSLYIFKEDNLLGISDASAEILLEADFESIDFFNDSTAIVEEEGEIGVLNIYQNEYLHEDLDTWEKVLFGEEQFYLVRKEAGYGVLNQFGEEIIPFIFNELQAHKSKGKLYWLAERRLSEINYIVLAYFDKNGEVLFKEGLNFDDYLETACD
;
A
#
# COMPACT_ATOMS: atom_id res chain seq x y z
N MET A 1 -27.30 -85.68 -15.41
CA MET A 1 -27.72 -87.10 -15.43
C MET A 1 -29.13 -87.14 -16.01
N ARG A 2 -29.28 -87.65 -17.26
CA ARG A 2 -30.52 -88.17 -17.90
C ARG A 2 -31.83 -87.40 -17.64
N GLN A 3 -32.35 -86.59 -18.58
CA GLN A 3 -33.16 -87.06 -19.72
C GLN A 3 -33.86 -88.42 -19.51
N LEU A 4 -35.19 -88.38 -19.64
CA LEU A 4 -36.11 -89.48 -19.96
C LEU A 4 -36.47 -90.46 -18.83
N LEU A 5 -37.55 -90.13 -18.13
CA LEU A 5 -38.62 -91.01 -17.63
C LEU A 5 -39.63 -90.06 -16.93
N ASN A 6 -40.80 -89.65 -17.40
CA ASN A 6 -41.75 -90.03 -18.44
C ASN A 6 -42.52 -88.72 -18.78
N PHE A 7 -42.43 -88.07 -19.94
CA PHE A 7 -43.08 -88.43 -21.20
C PHE A 7 -44.19 -89.50 -21.12
N LEU A 8 -45.18 -89.27 -20.25
CA LEU A 8 -46.54 -89.84 -20.33
C LEU A 8 -47.50 -89.13 -19.37
N PHE A 9 -47.60 -87.81 -19.51
CA PHE A 9 -48.84 -87.05 -19.31
C PHE A 9 -48.86 -85.89 -20.31
N THR A 10 -48.63 -86.24 -21.58
CA THR A 10 -48.97 -85.39 -22.71
C THR A 10 -50.49 -85.26 -22.79
N THR A 11 -50.94 -84.02 -23.04
CA THR A 11 -52.14 -83.72 -23.85
C THR A 11 -53.48 -84.24 -23.33
N THR A 12 -53.93 -83.76 -22.15
CA THR A 12 -55.38 -83.58 -21.86
C THR A 12 -55.61 -82.69 -20.63
N PHE A 13 -55.37 -81.39 -20.75
CA PHE A 13 -56.21 -80.38 -20.07
C PHE A 13 -56.32 -79.08 -20.89
N PHE A 14 -56.09 -79.18 -22.19
CA PHE A 14 -56.51 -78.22 -23.20
C PHE A 14 -57.66 -78.91 -23.93
N LEU A 15 -58.92 -78.55 -23.63
CA LEU A 15 -60.11 -78.63 -24.52
C LEU A 15 -61.49 -78.77 -23.84
N LEU A 16 -61.62 -78.71 -22.51
CA LEU A 16 -62.95 -78.69 -21.87
C LEU A 16 -63.12 -77.51 -20.91
N LEU A 17 -63.27 -76.30 -21.45
CA LEU A 17 -63.98 -75.18 -20.80
C LEU A 17 -64.33 -74.04 -21.80
N SER A 18 -64.41 -74.34 -23.10
CA SER A 18 -64.58 -73.35 -24.19
C SER A 18 -65.99 -72.71 -24.27
N GLY A 19 -66.91 -73.08 -23.38
CA GLY A 19 -68.23 -72.44 -23.26
C GLY A 19 -68.36 -71.47 -22.08
N CYS A 20 -67.65 -71.71 -20.97
CA CYS A 20 -67.80 -70.91 -19.73
C CYS A 20 -66.75 -69.81 -19.59
N ALA A 21 -65.51 -70.02 -20.06
CA ALA A 21 -64.42 -69.04 -19.94
C ALA A 21 -64.74 -67.69 -20.62
N TYR A 22 -65.62 -67.71 -21.62
CA TYR A 22 -65.97 -66.53 -22.42
C TYR A 22 -67.25 -65.82 -21.99
N GLN A 23 -68.00 -66.37 -21.03
CA GLN A 23 -69.23 -65.72 -20.53
C GLN A 23 -68.92 -64.57 -19.57
N VAL A 24 -67.73 -64.56 -18.96
CA VAL A 24 -67.32 -63.53 -18.00
C VAL A 24 -67.26 -62.14 -18.66
N LEU A 25 -66.90 -62.05 -19.95
CA LEU A 25 -66.88 -60.77 -20.69
C LEU A 25 -68.28 -60.13 -20.81
N LYS A 26 -69.36 -60.91 -20.66
CA LYS A 26 -70.74 -60.36 -20.59
C LYS A 26 -71.03 -59.63 -19.27
N VAL A 27 -70.06 -59.56 -18.35
CA VAL A 27 -70.15 -58.79 -17.11
C VAL A 27 -70.13 -57.28 -17.38
N ASP A 28 -69.60 -56.83 -18.52
CA ASP A 28 -69.58 -55.41 -18.91
C ASP A 28 -70.93 -54.71 -18.82
N LYS A 29 -72.03 -55.40 -19.19
CA LYS A 29 -73.38 -54.83 -19.09
C LYS A 29 -73.85 -54.57 -17.65
N PHE A 30 -73.26 -55.26 -16.66
CA PHE A 30 -73.55 -55.08 -15.24
C PHE A 30 -72.68 -53.97 -14.66
N LEU A 31 -71.40 -53.90 -15.04
CA LEU A 31 -70.53 -52.76 -14.73
C LEU A 31 -71.14 -51.45 -15.25
N ALA A 32 -71.58 -51.42 -16.52
CA ALA A 32 -72.24 -50.25 -17.12
C ALA A 32 -73.56 -49.84 -16.46
N LYS A 33 -74.19 -50.72 -15.67
CA LYS A 33 -75.43 -50.46 -14.92
C LYS A 33 -75.19 -50.21 -13.42
N ASN A 34 -73.92 -50.12 -13.00
CA ASN A 34 -73.50 -50.05 -11.60
C ASN A 34 -74.00 -51.23 -10.72
N ASP A 35 -74.33 -52.38 -11.31
CA ASP A 35 -74.78 -53.58 -10.58
C ASP A 35 -73.56 -54.40 -10.12
N MET A 36 -72.82 -53.85 -9.14
CA MET A 36 -71.54 -54.39 -8.69
C MET A 36 -71.66 -55.75 -8.02
N ALA A 37 -72.71 -55.96 -7.22
CA ALA A 37 -72.95 -57.23 -6.54
C ALA A 37 -73.12 -58.37 -7.57
N LYS A 38 -73.83 -58.10 -8.67
CA LYS A 38 -74.04 -59.09 -9.74
C LYS A 38 -72.81 -59.24 -10.63
N ALA A 39 -72.08 -58.15 -10.89
CA ALA A 39 -70.81 -58.20 -11.61
C ALA A 39 -69.78 -59.06 -10.85
N LYS A 40 -69.54 -58.78 -9.56
CA LYS A 40 -68.60 -59.53 -8.71
C LYS A 40 -68.98 -61.00 -8.59
N LYS A 41 -70.26 -61.31 -8.29
CA LYS A 41 -70.75 -62.69 -8.22
C LYS A 41 -70.51 -63.49 -9.52
N ARG A 42 -70.58 -62.83 -10.68
CA ARG A 42 -70.34 -63.46 -11.98
C ARG A 42 -68.86 -63.66 -12.26
N ILE A 43 -68.01 -62.71 -11.85
CA ILE A 43 -66.56 -62.82 -11.93
C ILE A 43 -66.06 -63.92 -10.98
N ASP A 44 -66.52 -63.97 -9.74
CA ASP A 44 -66.14 -64.98 -8.73
C ASP A 44 -66.44 -66.41 -9.19
N LYS A 45 -67.64 -66.63 -9.73
CA LYS A 45 -68.01 -67.93 -10.30
C LYS A 45 -67.15 -68.33 -11.51
N ALA A 46 -66.58 -67.36 -12.21
CA ALA A 46 -65.68 -67.61 -13.33
C ALA A 46 -64.24 -67.90 -12.83
N LEU A 47 -63.81 -67.22 -11.77
CA LEU A 47 -62.51 -67.44 -11.10
C LEU A 47 -62.41 -68.81 -10.42
N GLU A 48 -63.49 -69.31 -9.80
CA GLU A 48 -63.55 -70.66 -9.20
C GLU A 48 -63.17 -71.78 -10.19
N LYS A 49 -63.39 -71.55 -11.49
CA LYS A 49 -63.13 -72.54 -12.54
C LYS A 49 -61.78 -72.38 -13.20
N ALA A 50 -61.31 -71.14 -13.34
CA ALA A 50 -60.09 -70.81 -14.06
C ALA A 50 -59.53 -69.48 -13.53
N PRO A 51 -58.83 -69.47 -12.39
CA PRO A 51 -58.39 -68.24 -11.74
C PRO A 51 -57.47 -67.43 -12.64
N ASP A 52 -56.53 -68.06 -13.33
CA ASP A 52 -55.53 -67.38 -14.16
C ASP A 52 -56.00 -67.11 -15.60
N ASN A 53 -57.31 -67.22 -15.88
CA ASN A 53 -57.82 -66.97 -17.21
C ASN A 53 -57.75 -65.46 -17.54
N PRO A 54 -57.14 -65.05 -18.67
CA PRO A 54 -57.00 -63.64 -19.02
C PRO A 54 -58.33 -62.88 -19.12
N ALA A 55 -59.43 -63.54 -19.52
CA ALA A 55 -60.75 -62.89 -19.54
C ALA A 55 -61.31 -62.63 -18.13
N ASN A 56 -61.01 -63.50 -17.16
CA ASN A 56 -61.43 -63.32 -15.78
C ASN A 56 -60.64 -62.20 -15.10
N GLN A 57 -59.32 -62.21 -15.28
CA GLN A 57 -58.41 -61.17 -14.78
C GLN A 57 -58.71 -59.82 -15.41
N PHE A 58 -59.04 -59.77 -16.71
CA PHE A 58 -59.46 -58.55 -17.39
C PHE A 58 -60.76 -57.97 -16.81
N MET A 59 -61.73 -58.83 -16.48
CA MET A 59 -62.96 -58.36 -15.82
C MET A 59 -62.74 -57.92 -14.37
N LEU A 60 -61.77 -58.48 -13.66
CA LEU A 60 -61.35 -57.97 -12.35
C LEU A 60 -60.69 -56.59 -12.48
N ALA A 61 -59.82 -56.39 -13.46
CA ALA A 61 -59.23 -55.08 -13.76
C ALA A 61 -60.32 -54.02 -14.01
N LYS A 62 -61.31 -54.33 -14.87
CA LYS A 62 -62.46 -53.44 -15.12
C LYS A 62 -63.35 -53.21 -13.89
N TYR A 63 -63.51 -54.23 -13.06
CA TYR A 63 -64.29 -54.12 -11.82
C TYR A 63 -63.62 -53.17 -10.83
N TYR A 64 -62.32 -53.33 -10.59
CA TYR A 64 -61.58 -52.53 -9.62
C TYR A 64 -61.18 -51.14 -10.13
N SER A 65 -61.11 -50.93 -11.44
CA SER A 65 -60.96 -49.60 -12.03
C SER A 65 -62.29 -48.83 -12.17
N HIS A 66 -63.40 -49.39 -11.68
CA HIS A 66 -64.70 -48.75 -11.84
C HIS A 66 -64.79 -47.50 -10.94
N PRO A 67 -65.37 -46.37 -11.41
CA PRO A 67 -65.52 -45.14 -10.61
C PRO A 67 -66.21 -45.27 -9.23
N VAL A 68 -66.84 -46.41 -8.93
CA VAL A 68 -67.50 -46.64 -7.63
C VAL A 68 -66.47 -46.85 -6.51
N TRP A 69 -65.26 -47.30 -6.86
CA TRP A 69 -64.17 -47.53 -5.92
C TRP A 69 -63.28 -46.29 -5.75
N SER A 70 -63.58 -45.19 -6.45
CA SER A 70 -62.68 -44.04 -6.51
C SER A 70 -61.25 -44.51 -6.82
N PHE A 71 -60.29 -44.16 -5.97
CA PHE A 71 -58.90 -44.58 -6.06
C PHE A 71 -58.53 -45.80 -5.20
N ASP A 72 -59.43 -46.27 -4.34
CA ASP A 72 -59.12 -47.27 -3.28
C ASP A 72 -58.69 -48.63 -3.84
N ALA A 73 -59.15 -48.97 -5.05
CA ALA A 73 -58.89 -50.26 -5.67
C ALA A 73 -58.00 -50.19 -6.92
N VAL A 74 -57.39 -49.03 -7.21
CA VAL A 74 -56.60 -48.83 -8.44
C VAL A 74 -55.35 -49.73 -8.47
N ASP A 75 -54.67 -49.91 -7.34
CA ASP A 75 -53.49 -50.80 -7.27
C ASP A 75 -53.91 -52.26 -7.52
N SER A 76 -55.10 -52.66 -7.04
CA SER A 76 -55.66 -53.98 -7.36
C SER A 76 -55.99 -54.10 -8.85
N ALA A 77 -56.57 -53.06 -9.46
CA ALA A 77 -56.85 -53.04 -10.88
C ALA A 77 -55.56 -53.17 -11.72
N HIS A 78 -54.48 -52.51 -11.29
CA HIS A 78 -53.16 -52.58 -11.92
C HIS A 78 -52.61 -54.01 -11.93
N LEU A 79 -52.59 -54.69 -10.78
CA LEU A 79 -52.11 -56.07 -10.69
C LEU A 79 -52.85 -57.00 -11.65
N TYR A 80 -54.17 -56.84 -11.77
CA TYR A 80 -54.97 -57.67 -12.66
C TYR A 80 -54.77 -57.34 -14.14
N ILE A 81 -54.64 -56.07 -14.53
CA ILE A 81 -54.40 -55.73 -15.94
C ILE A 81 -52.98 -56.05 -16.39
N GLN A 82 -51.99 -55.97 -15.49
CA GLN A 82 -50.61 -56.40 -15.74
C GLN A 82 -50.56 -57.92 -15.97
N SER A 83 -51.22 -58.70 -15.10
CA SER A 83 -51.37 -60.15 -15.29
C SER A 83 -51.97 -60.51 -16.64
N VAL A 84 -52.98 -59.76 -17.11
CA VAL A 84 -53.56 -59.94 -18.45
C VAL A 84 -52.57 -59.55 -19.56
N SER A 85 -51.88 -58.42 -19.42
CA SER A 85 -50.89 -57.92 -20.39
C SER A 85 -49.73 -58.91 -20.58
N ASP A 86 -49.32 -59.60 -19.52
CA ASP A 86 -48.24 -60.60 -19.53
C ASP A 86 -48.63 -61.96 -20.12
N THR A 87 -49.89 -62.34 -19.94
CA THR A 87 -50.38 -63.70 -20.27
C THR A 87 -51.06 -63.76 -21.62
N PHE A 88 -51.77 -62.70 -22.03
CA PHE A 88 -52.53 -62.65 -23.29
C PHE A 88 -51.65 -62.85 -24.55
N PRO A 89 -50.45 -62.22 -24.68
CA PRO A 89 -49.59 -62.43 -25.85
C PRO A 89 -49.02 -63.85 -26.00
N LYS A 90 -49.06 -64.65 -24.92
CA LYS A 90 -48.55 -66.04 -24.89
C LYS A 90 -49.62 -67.06 -25.27
N LEU A 91 -50.86 -66.62 -25.51
CA LEU A 91 -51.96 -67.49 -25.94
C LEU A 91 -51.76 -67.92 -27.41
N ASN A 92 -52.30 -69.08 -27.77
CA ASN A 92 -52.30 -69.51 -29.18
C ASN A 92 -53.34 -68.73 -30.01
N ASP A 93 -53.10 -68.64 -31.32
CA ASP A 93 -53.88 -67.78 -32.23
C ASP A 93 -55.39 -68.08 -32.21
N ASP A 94 -55.80 -69.35 -32.11
CA ASP A 94 -57.21 -69.77 -32.06
C ASP A 94 -57.94 -69.25 -30.81
N ILE A 95 -57.28 -69.24 -29.65
CA ILE A 95 -57.87 -68.73 -28.41
C ILE A 95 -57.93 -67.20 -28.44
N SER A 96 -56.86 -66.55 -28.92
CA SER A 96 -56.79 -65.09 -29.05
C SER A 96 -57.86 -64.55 -30.01
N GLU A 97 -58.08 -65.18 -31.17
CA GLU A 97 -59.11 -64.79 -32.14
C GLU A 97 -60.54 -64.95 -31.56
N LYS A 98 -60.76 -66.00 -30.75
CA LYS A 98 -62.04 -66.23 -30.04
C LYS A 98 -62.32 -65.19 -28.95
N LEU A 99 -61.28 -64.68 -28.29
CA LEU A 99 -61.40 -63.60 -27.30
C LEU A 99 -61.66 -62.26 -28.02
N ALA A 100 -60.96 -61.99 -29.12
CA ALA A 100 -61.14 -60.78 -29.92
C ALA A 100 -62.57 -60.65 -30.46
N LYS A 101 -63.15 -61.73 -31.02
CA LYS A 101 -64.57 -61.76 -31.46
C LYS A 101 -65.58 -61.48 -30.35
N ARG A 102 -65.16 -61.52 -29.08
CA ARG A 102 -65.99 -61.28 -27.90
C ARG A 102 -65.60 -60.02 -27.14
N GLY A 103 -64.78 -59.15 -27.74
CA GLY A 103 -64.44 -57.84 -27.21
C GLY A 103 -63.23 -57.84 -26.27
N LEU A 104 -62.38 -58.87 -26.31
CA LEU A 104 -61.07 -58.85 -25.62
C LEU A 104 -59.95 -59.11 -26.63
N ASP A 105 -59.30 -58.04 -27.06
CA ASP A 105 -58.11 -58.06 -27.90
C ASP A 105 -57.01 -57.19 -27.27
N SER A 106 -55.83 -57.15 -27.91
CA SER A 106 -54.70 -56.35 -27.44
C SER A 106 -55.04 -54.86 -27.32
N ALA A 107 -55.91 -54.33 -28.20
CA ALA A 107 -56.28 -52.91 -28.17
C ALA A 107 -57.17 -52.59 -26.95
N GLU A 108 -58.11 -53.46 -26.61
CA GLU A 108 -58.98 -53.28 -25.45
C GLU A 108 -58.22 -53.49 -24.12
N ILE A 109 -57.21 -54.38 -24.10
CA ILE A 109 -56.28 -54.52 -22.97
C ILE A 109 -55.49 -53.23 -22.76
N SER A 110 -54.85 -52.72 -23.81
CA SER A 110 -54.09 -51.47 -23.73
C SER A 110 -54.97 -50.28 -23.32
N LYS A 111 -56.19 -50.18 -23.87
CA LYS A 111 -57.15 -49.14 -23.49
C LYS A 111 -57.52 -49.20 -22.01
N GLN A 112 -57.83 -50.39 -21.50
CA GLN A 112 -58.17 -50.57 -20.09
C GLN A 112 -56.98 -50.27 -19.18
N ALA A 113 -55.77 -50.62 -19.60
CA ALA A 113 -54.57 -50.29 -18.86
C ALA A 113 -54.30 -48.78 -18.81
N ILE A 114 -54.55 -48.05 -19.91
CA ILE A 114 -54.49 -46.57 -19.94
C ILE A 114 -55.52 -45.94 -18.99
N ILE A 115 -56.72 -46.51 -18.87
CA ILE A 115 -57.72 -46.03 -17.89
C ILE A 115 -57.21 -46.20 -16.46
N ILE A 116 -56.61 -47.36 -16.15
CA ILE A 116 -56.04 -47.64 -14.82
C ILE A 116 -54.86 -46.72 -14.53
N ASP A 117 -53.99 -46.50 -15.52
CA ASP A 117 -52.87 -45.56 -15.44
C ASP A 117 -53.33 -44.12 -15.16
N SER A 118 -54.38 -43.66 -15.84
CA SER A 118 -55.00 -42.35 -15.57
C SER A 118 -55.55 -42.24 -14.15
N LEU A 119 -56.25 -43.26 -13.66
CA LEU A 119 -56.77 -43.29 -12.29
C LEU A 119 -55.65 -43.31 -11.25
N ALA A 120 -54.55 -44.00 -11.54
CA ALA A 120 -53.38 -44.06 -10.66
C ALA A 120 -52.66 -42.72 -10.58
N PHE A 121 -52.52 -42.04 -11.72
CA PHE A 121 -52.01 -40.68 -11.75
C PHE A 121 -52.93 -39.70 -11.00
N GLU A 122 -54.25 -39.77 -11.20
CA GLU A 122 -55.22 -38.93 -10.49
C GLU A 122 -55.20 -39.18 -8.97
N LYS A 123 -55.05 -40.44 -8.53
CA LYS A 123 -54.81 -40.79 -7.12
C LYS A 123 -53.57 -40.08 -6.59
N ALA A 124 -52.44 -40.20 -7.28
CA ALA A 124 -51.20 -39.53 -6.89
C ALA A 124 -51.35 -38.00 -6.84
N ALA A 125 -52.02 -37.42 -7.83
CA ALA A 125 -52.30 -35.99 -7.90
C ALA A 125 -53.21 -35.49 -6.76
N SER A 126 -54.15 -36.32 -6.29
CA SER A 126 -55.04 -35.99 -5.17
C SER A 126 -54.34 -36.02 -3.81
N ILE A 127 -53.36 -36.90 -3.62
CA ILE A 127 -52.54 -36.99 -2.41
C ILE A 127 -51.47 -35.89 -2.41
N HIS A 128 -50.91 -35.59 -3.59
CA HIS A 128 -49.98 -34.49 -3.84
C HIS A 128 -48.74 -34.51 -2.94
N THR A 129 -48.16 -35.70 -2.70
CA THR A 129 -46.88 -35.84 -1.99
C THR A 129 -45.83 -36.49 -2.87
N GLU A 130 -44.56 -36.30 -2.51
CA GLU A 130 -43.43 -36.92 -3.18
C GLU A 130 -43.55 -38.47 -3.22
N GLU A 131 -44.00 -39.07 -2.12
CA GLU A 131 -44.20 -40.52 -1.99
C GLU A 131 -45.30 -41.02 -2.93
N ALA A 132 -46.40 -40.28 -3.05
CA ALA A 132 -47.54 -40.69 -3.89
C ALA A 132 -47.18 -40.69 -5.38
N TYR A 133 -46.44 -39.69 -5.86
CA TYR A 133 -45.95 -39.67 -7.24
C TYR A 133 -44.86 -40.72 -7.48
N ASN A 134 -43.96 -40.93 -6.51
CA ASN A 134 -42.97 -42.00 -6.62
C ASN A 134 -43.61 -43.40 -6.66
N HIS A 135 -44.69 -43.62 -5.91
CA HIS A 135 -45.46 -44.86 -5.99
C HIS A 135 -46.04 -45.07 -7.40
N TYR A 136 -46.67 -44.05 -7.98
CA TYR A 136 -47.15 -44.12 -9.38
C TYR A 136 -46.02 -44.42 -10.37
N LEU A 137 -44.89 -43.70 -10.27
CA LEU A 137 -43.77 -43.81 -11.19
C LEU A 137 -43.02 -45.16 -11.10
N ASN A 138 -43.03 -45.82 -9.93
CA ASN A 138 -42.27 -47.05 -9.70
C ASN A 138 -43.11 -48.31 -9.85
N ASP A 139 -44.40 -48.26 -9.53
CA ASP A 139 -45.24 -49.44 -9.40
C ASP A 139 -46.21 -49.63 -10.58
N TYR A 140 -46.23 -48.73 -11.56
CA TYR A 140 -47.08 -48.79 -12.77
C TYR A 140 -46.26 -48.80 -14.06
N GLU A 141 -46.73 -49.53 -15.09
CA GLU A 141 -45.95 -49.79 -16.32
C GLU A 141 -46.31 -48.94 -17.55
N TYR A 142 -47.53 -48.41 -17.64
CA TYR A 142 -47.99 -47.72 -18.86
C TYR A 142 -47.57 -46.24 -18.90
N LEU A 143 -47.54 -45.58 -17.73
CA LEU A 143 -46.97 -44.25 -17.48
C LEU A 143 -47.30 -43.19 -18.54
N VAL A 144 -48.57 -43.08 -18.95
CA VAL A 144 -49.02 -42.05 -19.92
C VAL A 144 -48.79 -40.63 -19.38
N PHE A 145 -48.79 -40.48 -18.05
CA PHE A 145 -48.60 -39.21 -17.35
C PHE A 145 -47.22 -39.09 -16.69
N GLU A 146 -46.22 -39.86 -17.14
CA GLU A 146 -44.87 -39.91 -16.54
C GLU A 146 -44.26 -38.51 -16.33
N ASP A 147 -44.23 -37.71 -17.39
CA ASP A 147 -43.61 -36.38 -17.38
C ASP A 147 -44.30 -35.44 -16.39
N ARG A 148 -45.64 -35.48 -16.35
CA ARG A 148 -46.45 -34.66 -15.43
C ARG A 148 -46.30 -35.12 -13.98
N ALA A 149 -46.22 -36.43 -13.74
CA ALA A 149 -45.97 -36.98 -12.41
C ALA A 149 -44.57 -36.61 -11.90
N LYS A 150 -43.55 -36.68 -12.78
CA LYS A 150 -42.19 -36.21 -12.47
C LYS A 150 -42.18 -34.71 -12.16
N GLU A 151 -42.88 -33.90 -12.94
CA GLU A 151 -43.01 -32.45 -12.71
C GLU A 151 -43.61 -32.13 -11.33
N PHE A 152 -44.76 -32.72 -11.01
CA PHE A 152 -45.41 -32.48 -9.71
C PHE A 152 -44.62 -33.04 -8.54
N ARG A 153 -44.01 -34.22 -8.67
CA ARG A 153 -43.09 -34.77 -7.66
C ARG A 153 -41.94 -33.81 -7.39
N ASN A 154 -41.28 -33.32 -8.44
CA ASN A 154 -40.14 -32.42 -8.31
C ASN A 154 -40.57 -31.10 -7.67
N GLN A 155 -41.77 -30.59 -7.99
CA GLN A 155 -42.30 -29.37 -7.37
C GLN A 155 -42.52 -29.55 -5.87
N VAL A 156 -43.26 -30.58 -5.45
CA VAL A 156 -43.57 -30.81 -4.02
C VAL A 156 -42.30 -31.10 -3.22
N ALA A 157 -41.39 -31.91 -3.76
CA ALA A 157 -40.12 -32.21 -3.10
C ALA A 157 -39.23 -30.95 -2.97
N TYR A 158 -39.23 -30.07 -3.98
CA TYR A 158 -38.51 -28.79 -3.91
C TYR A 158 -39.11 -27.87 -2.85
N GLU A 159 -40.43 -27.71 -2.83
CA GLU A 159 -41.16 -26.89 -1.85
C GLU A 159 -40.91 -27.38 -0.41
N ALA A 160 -40.92 -28.70 -0.19
CA ALA A 160 -40.60 -29.30 1.09
C ALA A 160 -39.13 -29.07 1.51
N ALA A 161 -38.19 -29.11 0.56
CA ALA A 161 -36.77 -28.89 0.83
C ALA A 161 -36.47 -27.43 1.21
N ILE A 162 -37.01 -26.46 0.49
CA ILE A 162 -36.81 -25.04 0.79
C ILE A 162 -37.51 -24.62 2.09
N ALA A 163 -38.67 -25.21 2.42
CA ALA A 163 -39.39 -24.90 3.65
C ALA A 163 -38.60 -25.24 4.92
N GLN A 164 -37.66 -26.18 4.85
CA GLN A 164 -36.78 -26.53 5.97
C GLN A 164 -35.66 -25.51 6.20
N ASN A 165 -35.34 -24.67 5.20
CA ASN A 165 -34.31 -23.64 5.26
C ASN A 165 -32.94 -24.14 5.77
N THR A 166 -32.52 -25.33 5.32
CA THR A 166 -31.19 -25.90 5.66
C THR A 166 -30.44 -26.33 4.42
N THR A 167 -29.11 -26.23 4.47
CA THR A 167 -28.22 -26.72 3.42
C THR A 167 -28.38 -28.22 3.18
N TYR A 168 -28.65 -29.00 4.24
CA TYR A 168 -28.89 -30.43 4.14
C TYR A 168 -30.11 -30.74 3.26
N ALA A 169 -31.29 -30.21 3.62
CA ALA A 169 -32.55 -30.51 2.94
C ALA A 169 -32.52 -30.14 1.45
N VAL A 170 -32.00 -28.96 1.13
CA VAL A 170 -31.88 -28.49 -0.25
C VAL A 170 -30.84 -29.31 -1.04
N SER A 171 -29.76 -29.75 -0.39
CA SER A 171 -28.78 -30.64 -1.02
C SER A 171 -29.33 -32.02 -1.34
N GLU A 172 -30.18 -32.56 -0.47
CA GLU A 172 -30.82 -33.85 -0.72
C GLU A 172 -31.76 -33.78 -1.92
N PHE A 173 -32.50 -32.68 -2.09
CA PHE A 173 -33.38 -32.50 -3.25
C PHE A 173 -32.62 -32.61 -4.59
N PHE A 174 -31.57 -31.80 -4.80
CA PHE A 174 -30.88 -31.79 -6.10
C PHE A 174 -29.97 -33.00 -6.31
N LYS A 175 -29.63 -33.76 -5.26
CA LYS A 175 -28.99 -35.09 -5.39
C LYS A 175 -30.01 -36.14 -5.82
N LYS A 176 -31.21 -36.09 -5.25
CA LYS A 176 -32.29 -37.04 -5.53
C LYS A 176 -32.92 -36.80 -6.91
N TYR A 177 -33.03 -35.54 -7.32
CA TYR A 177 -33.65 -35.11 -8.59
C TYR A 177 -32.72 -34.17 -9.37
N PRO A 178 -31.58 -34.65 -9.90
CA PRO A 178 -30.60 -33.82 -10.58
C PRO A 178 -31.12 -33.20 -11.89
N ASP A 179 -32.04 -33.89 -12.56
CA ASP A 179 -32.62 -33.46 -13.85
C ASP A 179 -33.89 -32.59 -13.68
N ALA A 180 -34.28 -32.27 -12.43
CA ALA A 180 -35.44 -31.42 -12.19
C ALA A 180 -35.19 -29.98 -12.67
N PRO A 181 -36.18 -29.29 -13.27
CA PRO A 181 -36.05 -27.87 -13.60
C PRO A 181 -35.70 -26.99 -12.39
N GLN A 182 -36.08 -27.40 -11.19
CA GLN A 182 -35.78 -26.73 -9.93
C GLN A 182 -34.38 -27.03 -9.37
N ALA A 183 -33.64 -28.01 -9.91
CA ALA A 183 -32.35 -28.43 -9.36
C ALA A 183 -31.34 -27.28 -9.31
N GLN A 184 -31.26 -26.45 -10.36
CA GLN A 184 -30.39 -25.28 -10.35
C GLN A 184 -30.82 -24.23 -9.32
N LYS A 185 -32.14 -23.99 -9.17
CA LYS A 185 -32.65 -23.09 -8.14
C LYS A 185 -32.29 -23.58 -6.74
N ALA A 186 -32.43 -24.88 -6.49
CA ALA A 186 -32.01 -25.51 -5.24
C ALA A 186 -30.51 -25.37 -5.00
N ARG A 187 -29.66 -25.54 -6.02
CA ARG A 187 -28.21 -25.29 -5.89
C ARG A 187 -27.93 -23.84 -5.48
N ASN A 188 -28.59 -22.86 -6.09
CA ASN A 188 -28.41 -21.45 -5.72
C ASN A 188 -28.84 -21.19 -4.27
N VAL A 189 -30.00 -21.70 -3.84
CA VAL A 189 -30.47 -21.60 -2.44
C VAL A 189 -29.47 -22.25 -1.48
N PHE A 190 -28.90 -23.40 -1.85
CA PHE A 190 -27.85 -24.04 -1.05
C PHE A 190 -26.63 -23.13 -0.90
N GLU A 191 -26.14 -22.51 -1.98
CA GLU A 191 -24.99 -21.62 -1.91
C GLU A 191 -25.26 -20.39 -1.03
N THR A 192 -26.46 -19.81 -1.10
CA THR A 192 -26.87 -18.69 -0.22
C THR A 192 -26.83 -19.10 1.25
N LEU A 193 -27.54 -20.19 1.62
CA LEU A 193 -27.59 -20.66 3.00
C LEU A 193 -26.21 -21.09 3.53
N TYR A 194 -25.39 -21.67 2.66
CA TYR A 194 -24.05 -22.08 3.01
C TYR A 194 -23.14 -20.88 3.30
N TYR A 195 -23.17 -19.87 2.42
CA TYR A 195 -22.44 -18.61 2.63
C TYR A 195 -22.86 -17.94 3.94
N GLU A 196 -24.16 -17.68 4.13
CA GLU A 196 -24.69 -17.02 5.33
C GLU A 196 -24.30 -17.76 6.61
N LYS A 197 -24.40 -19.09 6.61
CA LYS A 197 -24.05 -19.90 7.78
C LYS A 197 -22.55 -19.88 8.06
N LYS A 198 -21.72 -20.01 7.02
CA LYS A 198 -20.25 -20.07 7.18
C LYS A 198 -19.71 -18.71 7.63
N THR A 199 -20.23 -17.61 7.11
CA THR A 199 -19.71 -16.25 7.36
C THR A 199 -20.47 -15.48 8.44
N GLN A 200 -21.41 -16.12 9.14
CA GLN A 200 -22.30 -15.49 10.14
C GLN A 200 -21.56 -14.69 11.23
N ASN A 201 -20.39 -15.15 11.67
CA ASN A 201 -19.60 -14.50 12.70
C ASN A 201 -18.79 -13.29 12.21
N GLN A 202 -18.80 -13.01 10.89
CA GLN A 202 -17.99 -11.96 10.25
C GLN A 202 -16.48 -12.17 10.50
N GLU A 203 -16.16 -13.45 10.57
CA GLU A 203 -14.90 -14.15 10.60
C GLU A 203 -13.86 -13.95 9.48
N LEU A 204 -12.74 -13.22 9.62
CA LEU A 204 -11.52 -13.42 8.79
C LEU A 204 -11.28 -14.91 8.42
N ASN A 205 -11.17 -15.81 9.41
CA ASN A 205 -10.97 -17.24 9.12
C ASN A 205 -12.18 -17.86 8.41
N SER A 206 -13.40 -17.47 8.78
CA SER A 206 -14.61 -17.96 8.10
C SER A 206 -14.68 -17.59 6.62
N PHE A 207 -14.29 -16.36 6.25
CA PHE A 207 -14.20 -15.93 4.86
C PHE A 207 -13.06 -16.65 4.12
N LYS A 208 -11.90 -16.85 4.77
CA LYS A 208 -10.81 -17.65 4.20
C LYS A 208 -11.24 -19.07 3.88
N GLU A 209 -11.82 -19.77 4.86
CA GLU A 209 -12.34 -21.13 4.68
C GLU A 209 -13.41 -21.19 3.59
N TYR A 210 -14.34 -20.22 3.54
CA TYR A 210 -15.34 -20.16 2.48
C TYR A 210 -14.70 -20.05 1.09
N LEU A 211 -13.70 -19.17 0.91
CA LEU A 211 -13.01 -18.99 -0.37
C LEU A 211 -12.20 -20.22 -0.79
N GLU A 212 -11.64 -20.95 0.17
CA GLU A 212 -10.95 -22.23 -0.09
C GLU A 212 -11.93 -23.33 -0.51
N GLU A 213 -13.08 -23.42 0.16
CA GLU A 213 -14.10 -24.46 -0.09
C GLU A 213 -14.96 -24.17 -1.33
N ARG A 214 -15.19 -22.88 -1.65
CA ARG A 214 -16.17 -22.38 -2.63
C ARG A 214 -15.66 -21.21 -3.51
N PRO A 215 -14.50 -21.32 -4.19
CA PRO A 215 -13.90 -20.19 -4.93
C PRO A 215 -14.65 -19.75 -6.20
N GLN A 216 -15.58 -20.57 -6.72
CA GLN A 216 -16.26 -20.34 -8.01
C GLN A 216 -17.75 -19.97 -7.86
N THR A 217 -18.21 -19.66 -6.65
CA THR A 217 -19.61 -19.29 -6.39
C THR A 217 -19.86 -17.81 -6.65
N GLU A 218 -21.14 -17.42 -6.76
CA GLU A 218 -21.53 -16.01 -6.91
C GLU A 218 -21.16 -15.15 -5.70
N PHE A 219 -21.02 -15.75 -4.51
CA PHE A 219 -20.62 -15.06 -3.28
C PHE A 219 -19.10 -14.99 -3.07
N ALA A 220 -18.30 -15.69 -3.89
CA ALA A 220 -16.85 -15.72 -3.69
C ALA A 220 -16.21 -14.34 -3.82
N GLU A 221 -16.69 -13.50 -4.76
CA GLU A 221 -16.20 -12.13 -4.89
C GLU A 221 -16.58 -11.26 -3.68
N GLU A 222 -17.80 -11.39 -3.17
CA GLU A 222 -18.25 -10.69 -1.97
C GLU A 222 -17.43 -11.13 -0.74
N ALA A 223 -17.21 -12.43 -0.59
CA ALA A 223 -16.39 -13.01 0.48
C ALA A 223 -14.94 -12.51 0.43
N ALA A 224 -14.36 -12.44 -0.78
CA ALA A 224 -13.01 -11.92 -0.99
C ALA A 224 -12.92 -10.44 -0.64
N PHE A 225 -13.92 -9.64 -1.01
CA PHE A 225 -13.98 -8.23 -0.65
C PHE A 225 -14.16 -8.02 0.87
N LYS A 226 -15.05 -8.78 1.52
CA LYS A 226 -15.21 -8.75 2.99
C LYS A 226 -13.93 -9.14 3.71
N LEU A 227 -13.23 -10.15 3.21
CA LEU A 227 -11.93 -10.56 3.73
C LEU A 227 -10.90 -9.43 3.60
N LEU A 228 -10.81 -8.78 2.43
CA LEU A 228 -9.92 -7.63 2.20
C LEU A 228 -10.25 -6.49 3.16
N ASN A 229 -11.54 -6.18 3.37
CA ASN A 229 -11.97 -5.12 4.26
C ASN A 229 -11.50 -5.39 5.71
N ILE A 230 -11.67 -6.61 6.21
CA ILE A 230 -11.20 -7.00 7.54
C ILE A 230 -9.68 -6.89 7.66
N ILE A 231 -8.93 -7.31 6.64
CA ILE A 231 -7.47 -7.22 6.61
C ILE A 231 -7.02 -5.75 6.65
N SER A 232 -7.72 -4.88 5.92
CA SER A 232 -7.36 -3.47 5.76
C SER A 232 -7.29 -2.67 7.06
N ALA A 233 -8.03 -3.08 8.10
CA ALA A 233 -8.11 -2.41 9.40
C ALA A 233 -6.75 -2.22 10.10
N GLY A 234 -5.79 -3.10 9.86
CA GLY A 234 -4.42 -2.97 10.39
C GLY A 234 -3.36 -3.38 9.36
N ALA A 235 -3.70 -3.24 8.08
CA ALA A 235 -2.85 -3.66 6.98
C ALA A 235 -1.70 -2.68 6.77
N ASN A 236 -0.55 -3.24 6.42
CA ASN A 236 0.52 -2.52 5.74
C ASN A 236 0.66 -3.01 4.29
N ALA A 237 1.65 -2.50 3.56
CA ALA A 237 1.87 -2.85 2.16
C ALA A 237 2.03 -4.37 1.94
N LEU A 238 2.71 -5.08 2.86
CA LEU A 238 2.92 -6.53 2.77
C LEU A 238 1.60 -7.30 2.90
N ASP A 239 0.67 -6.83 3.72
CA ASP A 239 -0.63 -7.49 3.89
C ASP A 239 -1.46 -7.42 2.60
N TYR A 240 -1.44 -6.29 1.90
CA TYR A 240 -2.08 -6.16 0.58
C TYR A 240 -1.37 -7.03 -0.47
N GLN A 241 -0.04 -7.07 -0.49
CA GLN A 241 0.72 -7.93 -1.40
C GLN A 241 0.38 -9.41 -1.20
N GLN A 242 0.36 -9.89 0.05
CA GLN A 242 -0.02 -11.26 0.38
C GLN A 242 -1.46 -11.57 -0.03
N PHE A 243 -2.39 -10.62 0.16
CA PHE A 243 -3.76 -10.78 -0.31
C PHE A 243 -3.82 -10.93 -1.83
N ILE A 244 -3.07 -10.11 -2.59
CA ILE A 244 -3.02 -10.19 -4.05
C ILE A 244 -2.45 -11.52 -4.52
N GLU A 245 -1.36 -12.00 -3.91
CA GLU A 245 -0.75 -13.29 -4.23
C GLU A 245 -1.70 -14.46 -3.97
N GLN A 246 -2.42 -14.45 -2.83
CA GLN A 246 -3.31 -15.55 -2.45
C GLN A 246 -4.66 -15.53 -3.20
N TYR A 247 -5.19 -14.33 -3.48
CA TYR A 247 -6.56 -14.15 -3.97
C TYR A 247 -6.62 -13.49 -5.36
N GLY A 248 -5.52 -13.49 -6.12
CA GLY A 248 -5.37 -12.75 -7.39
C GLY A 248 -6.41 -13.04 -8.48
N ALA A 249 -7.19 -14.12 -8.36
CA ALA A 249 -8.31 -14.41 -9.25
C ALA A 249 -9.54 -13.51 -9.05
N PHE A 250 -9.68 -12.87 -7.89
CA PHE A 250 -10.84 -12.04 -7.51
C PHE A 250 -10.61 -10.56 -7.87
N LYS A 251 -11.69 -9.82 -8.16
CA LYS A 251 -11.63 -8.37 -8.41
C LYS A 251 -11.17 -7.61 -7.16
N ALA A 252 -11.43 -8.13 -5.96
CA ALA A 252 -10.90 -7.61 -4.70
C ALA A 252 -9.36 -7.41 -4.76
N SER A 253 -8.61 -8.29 -5.41
CA SER A 253 -7.16 -8.13 -5.55
C SER A 253 -6.78 -6.95 -6.44
N LYS A 254 -7.63 -6.55 -7.40
CA LYS A 254 -7.43 -5.31 -8.17
C LYS A 254 -7.63 -4.08 -7.30
N ILE A 255 -8.54 -4.13 -6.32
CA ILE A 255 -8.73 -3.04 -5.35
C ILE A 255 -7.50 -2.91 -4.46
N ALA A 256 -7.00 -4.05 -3.93
CA ALA A 256 -5.77 -4.09 -3.16
C ALA A 256 -4.56 -3.55 -3.97
N GLN A 257 -4.47 -3.91 -5.25
CA GLN A 257 -3.43 -3.38 -6.15
C GLN A 257 -3.57 -1.87 -6.35
N SER A 258 -4.78 -1.36 -6.61
CA SER A 258 -5.02 0.08 -6.75
C SER A 258 -4.59 0.86 -5.49
N ILE A 259 -4.85 0.31 -4.30
CA ILE A 259 -4.37 0.90 -3.04
C ILE A 259 -2.83 0.95 -3.05
N LEU A 260 -2.14 -0.15 -3.37
CA LEU A 260 -0.67 -0.16 -3.43
C LEU A 260 -0.11 0.82 -4.47
N ASP A 261 -0.72 0.88 -5.66
CA ASP A 261 -0.33 1.81 -6.72
C ASP A 261 -0.46 3.28 -6.25
N GLY A 262 -1.39 3.55 -5.35
CA GLY A 262 -1.58 4.86 -4.74
C GLY A 262 -0.42 5.36 -3.89
N LEU A 263 0.46 4.47 -3.42
CA LEU A 263 1.67 4.88 -2.69
C LEU A 263 2.59 5.74 -3.55
N ASN A 264 2.65 5.44 -4.85
CA ASN A 264 3.48 6.11 -5.85
C ASN A 264 2.63 6.55 -7.06
N TYR A 265 1.43 7.08 -6.81
CA TYR A 265 0.49 7.41 -7.89
C TYR A 265 1.10 8.36 -8.94
N GLU A 266 2.05 9.21 -8.55
CA GLU A 266 2.77 10.12 -9.44
C GLU A 266 3.62 9.36 -10.47
N GLU A 267 4.20 8.22 -10.09
CA GLU A 267 4.94 7.36 -11.03
C GLU A 267 3.98 6.67 -12.01
N VAL A 268 2.81 6.22 -11.51
CA VAL A 268 1.84 5.44 -12.27
C VAL A 268 1.02 6.29 -13.24
N LEU A 269 0.65 7.52 -12.88
CA LEU A 269 -0.25 8.35 -13.68
C LEU A 269 0.48 9.16 -14.73
N PRO A 270 0.03 9.17 -16.00
CA PRO A 270 0.79 9.79 -17.07
C PRO A 270 0.90 11.31 -16.91
N GLU A 271 2.05 11.92 -17.19
CA GLU A 271 2.10 13.38 -17.35
C GLU A 271 1.51 13.80 -18.69
N LEU A 272 0.57 14.75 -18.65
CA LEU A 272 -0.07 15.27 -19.85
C LEU A 272 0.48 16.64 -20.17
N LEU A 273 1.04 16.78 -21.36
CA LEU A 273 1.35 18.06 -21.95
C LEU A 273 0.08 18.72 -22.50
N THR A 274 -0.14 19.98 -22.19
CA THR A 274 -1.31 20.77 -22.60
C THR A 274 -0.92 21.85 -23.60
N HIS A 275 -1.71 21.99 -24.66
CA HIS A 275 -1.64 23.15 -25.54
C HIS A 275 -3.04 23.51 -26.03
N LYS A 276 -3.25 24.77 -26.39
CA LYS A 276 -4.51 25.29 -26.90
C LYS A 276 -4.38 25.51 -28.39
N LYS A 277 -5.38 25.07 -29.16
CA LYS A 277 -5.46 25.26 -30.60
C LYS A 277 -6.92 25.39 -31.01
N ASP A 278 -7.23 26.39 -31.84
CA ASP A 278 -8.59 26.61 -32.34
C ASP A 278 -9.62 26.72 -31.19
N SER A 279 -9.28 27.49 -30.14
CA SER A 279 -10.13 27.71 -28.95
C SER A 279 -10.35 26.52 -28.01
N VAL A 280 -9.66 25.38 -28.19
CA VAL A 280 -9.76 24.22 -27.28
C VAL A 280 -8.40 23.69 -26.85
N TYR A 281 -8.32 23.14 -25.65
CA TYR A 281 -7.12 22.50 -25.11
C TYR A 281 -7.05 21.03 -25.50
N TYR A 282 -5.88 20.62 -25.98
CA TYR A 282 -5.49 19.26 -26.29
C TYR A 282 -4.43 18.75 -25.31
N PHE A 283 -4.34 17.43 -25.21
CA PHE A 283 -3.45 16.76 -24.28
C PHE A 283 -2.57 15.74 -24.98
N PHE A 284 -1.26 15.83 -24.80
CA PHE A 284 -0.31 14.83 -25.27
C PHE A 284 0.25 14.07 -24.07
N ASN A 285 0.10 12.76 -24.07
CA ASN A 285 0.63 11.89 -23.04
C ASN A 285 2.13 11.68 -23.30
N LEU A 286 2.99 12.27 -22.46
CA LEU A 286 4.44 12.17 -22.63
C LEU A 286 4.94 10.74 -22.42
N ASP A 287 4.31 9.98 -21.52
CA ASP A 287 4.75 8.63 -21.18
C ASP A 287 4.44 7.61 -22.28
N HIS A 288 3.32 7.80 -23.00
CA HIS A 288 2.91 6.96 -24.13
C HIS A 288 3.19 7.59 -25.50
N GLU A 289 3.81 8.77 -25.53
CA GLU A 289 4.13 9.53 -26.74
C GLU A 289 2.92 9.67 -27.69
N LYS A 290 1.76 10.02 -27.14
CA LYS A 290 0.49 10.01 -27.90
C LYS A 290 -0.45 11.16 -27.55
N LEU A 291 -1.04 11.75 -28.58
CA LEU A 291 -2.15 12.70 -28.45
C LEU A 291 -3.45 12.00 -27.98
N LEU A 292 -4.11 12.59 -26.99
CA LEU A 292 -5.39 12.11 -26.46
C LEU A 292 -6.57 12.66 -27.29
N SER A 293 -7.69 11.94 -27.29
CA SER A 293 -8.84 12.23 -28.16
C SER A 293 -9.87 13.21 -27.59
N PHE A 294 -9.79 13.52 -26.29
CA PHE A 294 -10.70 14.46 -25.63
C PHE A 294 -10.07 15.86 -25.57
N GLN A 295 -10.93 16.86 -25.46
CA GLN A 295 -10.56 18.28 -25.45
C GLN A 295 -11.50 19.07 -24.55
N PHE A 296 -11.05 20.21 -24.04
CA PHE A 296 -11.86 21.11 -23.21
C PHE A 296 -11.74 22.55 -23.70
N GLU A 297 -12.81 23.33 -23.58
CA GLU A 297 -12.79 24.76 -23.94
C GLU A 297 -11.92 25.57 -22.96
N LYS A 298 -11.92 25.19 -21.69
CA LYS A 298 -11.16 25.88 -20.64
C LYS A 298 -10.58 24.87 -19.65
N VAL A 299 -9.28 24.95 -19.44
CA VAL A 299 -8.53 24.10 -18.52
C VAL A 299 -7.84 25.00 -17.50
N ILE A 300 -7.75 24.52 -16.26
CA ILE A 300 -6.92 25.11 -15.22
C ILE A 300 -5.72 24.18 -15.07
N PRO A 301 -4.63 24.38 -15.82
CA PRO A 301 -3.50 23.48 -15.76
C PRO A 301 -2.80 23.63 -14.39
N ASP A 302 -2.19 22.55 -13.89
CA ASP A 302 -1.51 22.58 -12.60
C ASP A 302 -0.05 23.08 -12.70
N SER A 303 0.43 23.27 -13.93
CA SER A 303 1.70 23.87 -14.34
C SER A 303 1.51 24.52 -15.72
N CYS A 304 2.47 25.31 -16.20
CA CYS A 304 2.36 26.07 -17.45
C CYS A 304 1.93 25.26 -18.67
N PHE A 305 2.48 24.06 -18.82
CA PHE A 305 2.15 23.19 -19.94
C PHE A 305 1.82 21.77 -19.51
N PHE A 306 1.74 21.49 -18.22
CA PHE A 306 1.60 20.11 -17.75
C PHE A 306 0.41 19.94 -16.83
N ILE A 307 -0.14 18.72 -16.85
CA ILE A 307 -1.07 18.21 -15.85
C ILE A 307 -0.43 16.97 -15.21
N ARG A 308 0.11 17.19 -14.01
CA ARG A 308 0.79 16.17 -13.22
C ARG A 308 -0.17 15.48 -12.27
N LYS A 309 -1.04 16.25 -11.60
CA LYS A 309 -2.08 15.77 -10.70
C LYS A 309 -3.00 14.78 -11.41
N PRO A 310 -3.67 13.88 -10.68
CA PRO A 310 -4.52 12.84 -11.29
C PRO A 310 -5.70 13.37 -12.09
N PHE A 311 -6.09 14.62 -11.84
CA PHE A 311 -7.31 15.20 -12.36
C PHE A 311 -7.02 16.43 -13.23
N ILE A 312 -7.71 16.52 -14.34
CA ILE A 312 -7.79 17.69 -15.21
C ILE A 312 -8.91 18.57 -14.65
N LEU A 313 -8.58 19.80 -14.26
CA LEU A 313 -9.58 20.79 -13.87
C LEU A 313 -10.04 21.57 -15.09
N SER A 314 -11.34 21.63 -15.32
CA SER A 314 -11.95 22.30 -16.46
C SER A 314 -13.13 23.14 -16.01
N THR A 315 -13.26 24.34 -16.56
CA THR A 315 -14.35 25.28 -16.23
C THR A 315 -15.44 25.22 -17.29
N GLU A 316 -16.65 24.83 -16.90
CA GLU A 316 -17.83 24.84 -17.77
C GLU A 316 -18.88 25.80 -17.23
N LYS A 317 -19.31 26.77 -18.04
CA LYS A 317 -20.33 27.78 -17.65
C LYS A 317 -20.04 28.43 -16.28
N ASN A 318 -18.78 28.83 -16.04
CA ASN A 318 -18.29 29.40 -14.78
C ASN A 318 -18.31 28.47 -13.56
N THR A 319 -18.31 27.16 -13.78
CA THR A 319 -18.24 26.14 -12.73
C THR A 319 -17.06 25.20 -13.00
N ASP A 320 -16.20 25.01 -12.01
CA ASP A 320 -15.04 24.12 -12.13
C ASP A 320 -15.44 22.68 -11.81
N TYR A 321 -15.06 21.78 -12.71
CA TYR A 321 -15.22 20.34 -12.60
C TYR A 321 -13.85 19.66 -12.72
N ALA A 322 -13.77 18.43 -12.22
CA ALA A 322 -12.59 17.61 -12.31
C ALA A 322 -12.85 16.39 -13.20
N TYR A 323 -11.87 16.06 -14.02
CA TYR A 323 -11.90 14.97 -14.99
C TYR A 323 -10.70 14.06 -14.79
N LEU A 324 -10.83 12.77 -15.07
CA LEU A 324 -9.70 11.86 -15.18
C LEU A 324 -8.82 12.21 -16.37
N LYS A 325 -7.58 11.70 -16.34
CA LYS A 325 -6.68 11.68 -17.51
C LYS A 325 -7.19 10.82 -18.68
N SER A 326 -8.30 10.10 -18.50
CA SER A 326 -9.07 9.43 -19.57
C SER A 326 -10.13 10.35 -20.23
N GLY A 327 -10.40 11.52 -19.65
CA GLY A 327 -11.47 12.43 -20.07
C GLY A 327 -12.82 12.20 -19.37
N GLU A 328 -12.92 11.19 -18.50
CA GLU A 328 -14.15 10.90 -17.74
C GLU A 328 -14.36 11.90 -16.58
N LYS A 329 -15.59 12.37 -16.38
CA LYS A 329 -15.93 13.32 -15.32
C LYS A 329 -16.01 12.62 -13.96
N LEU A 330 -15.38 13.20 -12.93
CA LEU A 330 -15.40 12.66 -11.55
C LEU A 330 -16.80 12.62 -10.94
N GLY A 331 -17.64 13.59 -11.28
CA GLY A 331 -19.02 13.68 -10.81
C GLY A 331 -19.68 15.02 -11.12
N GLU A 332 -20.97 15.11 -10.82
CA GLU A 332 -21.78 16.32 -11.02
C GLU A 332 -21.76 17.23 -9.77
N PHE A 333 -20.57 17.51 -9.26
CA PHE A 333 -20.36 18.44 -8.14
C PHE A 333 -19.29 19.47 -8.50
N LYS A 334 -19.47 20.68 -7.98
CA LYS A 334 -18.56 21.81 -8.19
C LYS A 334 -17.31 21.60 -7.34
N ILE A 335 -16.12 21.89 -7.88
CA ILE A 335 -14.88 21.80 -7.11
C ILE A 335 -14.60 23.13 -6.40
N ASN A 336 -14.47 23.10 -5.07
CA ASN A 336 -13.88 24.19 -4.27
C ASN A 336 -12.38 23.97 -4.11
N SER A 337 -11.99 22.78 -3.63
CA SER A 337 -10.59 22.41 -3.46
C SER A 337 -10.37 20.90 -3.55
N ILE A 338 -9.15 20.50 -3.92
CA ILE A 338 -8.70 19.09 -3.97
C ILE A 338 -7.39 19.00 -3.18
N LYS A 339 -7.35 18.13 -2.17
CA LYS A 339 -6.17 17.90 -1.32
C LYS A 339 -5.80 16.42 -1.30
N TYR A 340 -4.55 16.10 -1.63
CA TYR A 340 -4.02 14.74 -1.45
C TYR A 340 -3.93 14.39 0.05
N LEU A 341 -4.32 13.16 0.40
CA LEU A 341 -4.20 12.64 1.77
C LEU A 341 -3.09 11.57 1.84
N SER A 342 -3.35 10.38 1.32
CA SER A 342 -2.42 9.25 1.35
C SER A 342 -2.83 8.20 0.33
N THR A 343 -1.87 7.43 -0.18
CA THR A 343 -2.13 6.17 -0.90
C THR A 343 -3.18 6.33 -2.00
N GLY A 344 -3.01 7.37 -2.82
CA GLY A 344 -3.89 7.65 -3.95
C GLY A 344 -5.24 8.30 -3.61
N PHE A 345 -5.52 8.61 -2.34
CA PHE A 345 -6.76 9.28 -1.93
C PHE A 345 -6.65 10.80 -1.94
N PHE A 346 -7.69 11.43 -2.46
CA PHE A 346 -7.87 12.87 -2.56
C PHE A 346 -9.16 13.27 -1.88
N LYS A 347 -9.06 14.28 -1.02
CA LYS A 347 -10.17 14.94 -0.37
C LYS A 347 -10.66 16.07 -1.25
N ILE A 348 -11.93 16.06 -1.60
CA ILE A 348 -12.58 17.05 -2.45
C ILE A 348 -13.67 17.77 -1.66
N ASP A 349 -13.56 19.09 -1.59
CA ASP A 349 -14.58 19.98 -1.05
C ASP A 349 -15.42 20.54 -2.22
N ASP A 350 -16.74 20.41 -2.12
CA ASP A 350 -17.71 20.87 -3.11
C ASP A 350 -18.61 22.03 -2.62
N PHE A 351 -18.15 22.78 -1.61
CA PHE A 351 -18.93 23.78 -0.84
C PHE A 351 -20.06 23.17 0.00
N GLY A 352 -20.21 21.84 -0.01
CA GLY A 352 -21.16 21.11 0.80
C GLY A 352 -20.76 21.03 2.28
N ARG A 353 -21.67 20.47 3.08
CA ARG A 353 -21.39 20.15 4.50
C ARG A 353 -20.42 18.98 4.63
N GLU A 354 -20.48 18.04 3.70
CA GLU A 354 -19.64 16.86 3.66
C GLU A 354 -18.61 16.99 2.54
N GLN A 355 -17.44 16.41 2.76
CA GLN A 355 -16.35 16.31 1.80
C GLN A 355 -16.34 14.91 1.20
N HIS A 356 -15.87 14.81 -0.04
CA HIS A 356 -15.70 13.54 -0.74
C HIS A 356 -14.28 13.05 -0.58
N LEU A 357 -14.11 11.77 -0.28
CA LEU A 357 -12.83 11.10 -0.33
C LEU A 357 -12.82 10.20 -1.55
N ILE A 358 -11.94 10.47 -2.51
CA ILE A 358 -11.90 9.79 -3.81
C ILE A 358 -10.51 9.26 -4.07
N HIS A 359 -10.41 7.97 -4.40
CA HIS A 359 -9.18 7.35 -4.87
C HIS A 359 -8.97 7.61 -6.38
N PHE A 360 -7.74 7.88 -6.84
CA PHE A 360 -7.46 8.21 -8.25
C PHE A 360 -7.88 7.12 -9.25
N SER A 361 -8.01 5.87 -8.81
CA SER A 361 -8.50 4.77 -9.64
C SER A 361 -10.01 4.80 -9.89
N LEU A 362 -10.74 5.71 -9.25
CA LEU A 362 -12.21 5.82 -9.21
C LEU A 362 -12.95 4.52 -8.87
N ASN A 363 -12.32 3.60 -8.16
CA ASN A 363 -13.03 2.42 -7.72
C ASN A 363 -14.13 2.85 -6.75
N GLU A 364 -15.39 2.54 -7.05
CA GLU A 364 -16.54 2.95 -6.23
C GLU A 364 -16.42 2.48 -4.76
N GLN A 365 -15.79 1.33 -4.51
CA GLN A 365 -15.56 0.81 -3.15
C GLN A 365 -14.55 1.64 -2.34
N LEU A 366 -13.77 2.50 -3.00
CA LEU A 366 -12.80 3.40 -2.38
C LEU A 366 -13.32 4.84 -2.30
N GLN A 367 -14.58 5.10 -2.65
CA GLN A 367 -15.18 6.43 -2.54
C GLN A 367 -15.98 6.56 -1.25
N GLN A 368 -15.82 7.69 -0.55
CA GLN A 368 -16.47 7.92 0.74
C GLN A 368 -16.91 9.38 0.89
N LYS A 369 -17.80 9.64 1.86
CA LYS A 369 -18.17 10.99 2.30
C LYS A 369 -18.16 11.09 3.82
N ALA A 370 -17.77 12.26 4.34
CA ALA A 370 -17.79 12.58 5.76
C ALA A 370 -17.70 14.09 5.98
N LEU A 371 -17.81 14.56 7.22
CA LEU A 371 -17.62 15.99 7.51
C LEU A 371 -16.19 16.45 7.22
N ASP A 372 -15.21 15.59 7.46
CA ASP A 372 -13.80 15.83 7.18
C ASP A 372 -13.00 14.52 7.17
N PHE A 373 -11.82 14.57 6.56
CA PHE A 373 -10.82 13.50 6.55
C PHE A 373 -9.41 14.06 6.70
N TYR A 374 -8.55 13.31 7.39
CA TYR A 374 -7.09 13.45 7.29
C TYR A 374 -6.39 12.09 7.43
N SER A 375 -5.20 11.98 6.83
CA SER A 375 -4.36 10.79 6.93
C SER A 375 -3.59 10.76 8.23
N LEU A 376 -3.56 9.60 8.89
CA LEU A 376 -2.70 9.34 10.05
C LEU A 376 -1.41 8.66 9.62
N ASP A 377 -1.51 7.73 8.67
CA ASP A 377 -0.37 7.16 7.96
C ASP A 377 -0.77 6.79 6.52
N LYS A 378 -0.03 5.87 5.89
CA LYS A 378 -0.30 5.41 4.52
C LYS A 378 -1.65 4.67 4.40
N PHE A 379 -2.08 3.90 5.39
CA PHE A 379 -3.23 2.98 5.27
C PHE A 379 -4.38 3.26 6.25
N HIS A 380 -4.21 4.22 7.15
CA HIS A 380 -5.18 4.60 8.15
C HIS A 380 -5.56 6.08 8.03
N LEU A 381 -6.86 6.34 8.08
CA LEU A 381 -7.44 7.67 7.99
C LEU A 381 -8.24 7.97 9.25
N ALA A 382 -8.30 9.24 9.62
CA ALA A 382 -9.30 9.75 10.55
C ALA A 382 -10.48 10.30 9.75
N LYS A 383 -11.69 9.83 10.07
CA LYS A 383 -12.95 10.26 9.45
C LYS A 383 -13.80 11.02 10.47
N LYS A 384 -14.18 12.26 10.18
CA LYS A 384 -15.06 13.05 11.05
C LYS A 384 -16.52 12.77 10.77
N GLU A 385 -17.25 12.35 11.79
CA GLU A 385 -18.70 12.24 11.81
C GLU A 385 -19.31 13.19 12.86
N GLU A 386 -20.63 13.26 12.95
CA GLU A 386 -21.32 14.19 13.87
C GLU A 386 -20.97 13.93 15.34
N ASN A 387 -20.62 12.69 15.69
CA ASN A 387 -20.33 12.22 17.05
C ASN A 387 -18.84 12.19 17.40
N GLY A 388 -17.92 12.53 16.49
CA GLY A 388 -16.48 12.46 16.77
C GLY A 388 -15.62 12.11 15.55
N TRP A 389 -14.37 11.75 15.81
CA TRP A 389 -13.43 11.19 14.84
C TRP A 389 -13.38 9.68 14.98
N GLN A 390 -13.47 8.97 13.86
CA GLN A 390 -13.33 7.53 13.77
C GLN A 390 -12.00 7.19 13.10
N LEU A 391 -11.26 6.23 13.66
CA LEU A 391 -10.13 5.62 12.96
C LEU A 391 -10.68 4.59 11.98
N ILE A 392 -10.34 4.72 10.70
CA ILE A 392 -10.76 3.80 9.65
C ILE A 392 -9.57 3.33 8.82
N SER A 393 -9.71 2.17 8.19
CA SER A 393 -8.84 1.81 7.06
C SER A 393 -9.16 2.64 5.82
N VAL A 394 -8.29 2.59 4.82
CA VAL A 394 -8.54 3.13 3.47
C VAL A 394 -9.77 2.53 2.77
N LEU A 395 -10.26 1.36 3.21
CA LEU A 395 -11.49 0.73 2.71
C LEU A 395 -12.73 1.05 3.57
N ASN A 396 -12.64 2.07 4.44
CA ASN A 396 -13.72 2.51 5.34
C ASN A 396 -14.09 1.45 6.41
N GLU A 397 -13.21 0.51 6.74
CA GLU A 397 -13.42 -0.40 7.86
C GLU A 397 -13.16 0.34 9.17
N PRO A 398 -14.15 0.47 10.08
CA PRO A 398 -13.97 1.14 11.36
C PRO A 398 -13.10 0.32 12.32
N ILE A 399 -12.12 0.97 12.93
CA ILE A 399 -11.16 0.35 13.85
C ILE A 399 -11.53 0.62 15.31
N LEU A 400 -12.01 1.82 15.66
CA LEU A 400 -12.51 2.09 17.02
C LEU A 400 -13.96 1.65 17.16
N LYS A 401 -14.28 1.14 18.35
CA LYS A 401 -15.66 0.80 18.73
C LYS A 401 -16.57 2.03 18.76
N GLN A 402 -16.03 3.18 19.17
CA GLN A 402 -16.74 4.46 19.23
C GLN A 402 -15.81 5.58 18.78
N PRO A 403 -16.33 6.62 18.10
CA PRO A 403 -15.57 7.81 17.78
C PRO A 403 -15.06 8.55 19.01
N VAL A 404 -13.98 9.30 18.83
CA VAL A 404 -13.28 10.06 19.88
C VAL A 404 -13.21 11.55 19.53
N ASP A 405 -12.80 12.39 20.47
CA ASP A 405 -12.76 13.84 20.25
C ASP A 405 -11.62 14.27 19.33
N SER A 406 -10.49 13.56 19.35
CA SER A 406 -9.33 13.82 18.48
C SER A 406 -8.48 12.55 18.30
N ILE A 407 -7.81 12.44 17.14
CA ILE A 407 -6.88 11.35 16.81
C ILE A 407 -5.61 11.95 16.20
N TRP A 408 -4.42 11.50 16.59
CA TRP A 408 -3.19 11.86 15.89
C TRP A 408 -2.18 10.72 15.97
N LYS A 409 -1.10 10.83 15.22
CA LYS A 409 -0.04 9.82 15.16
C LYS A 409 1.32 10.50 15.29
N GLU A 410 2.18 9.95 16.12
CA GLU A 410 3.60 10.32 16.20
C GLU A 410 4.47 9.08 16.18
N GLY A 411 5.44 9.05 15.27
CA GLY A 411 6.23 7.84 15.02
C GLY A 411 5.33 6.64 14.69
N GLU A 412 5.41 5.59 15.52
CA GLU A 412 4.62 4.35 15.39
C GLU A 412 3.36 4.32 16.27
N LEU A 413 3.12 5.37 17.05
CA LEU A 413 2.08 5.41 18.06
C LEU A 413 0.91 6.29 17.60
N PHE A 414 -0.29 5.77 17.79
CA PHE A 414 -1.56 6.45 17.61
C PHE A 414 -2.06 6.92 18.97
N PHE A 415 -2.51 8.16 19.01
CA PHE A 415 -3.04 8.81 20.20
C PHE A 415 -4.52 9.14 19.96
N PHE A 416 -5.32 8.89 20.98
CA PHE A 416 -6.77 9.08 20.96
C PHE A 416 -7.16 9.90 22.18
N LYS A 417 -7.87 11.01 22.00
CA LYS A 417 -8.35 11.85 23.10
C LYS A 417 -9.87 11.78 23.22
N SER A 418 -10.36 11.59 24.43
CA SER A 418 -11.77 11.62 24.79
C SER A 418 -11.93 12.41 26.09
N ALA A 419 -12.61 13.55 26.04
CA ALA A 419 -12.58 14.57 27.09
C ALA A 419 -11.15 15.01 27.42
N ASP A 420 -10.73 14.93 28.68
CA ASP A 420 -9.39 15.33 29.13
C ASP A 420 -8.37 14.19 29.06
N ASP A 421 -8.84 12.94 28.92
CA ASP A 421 -8.01 11.74 28.95
C ASP A 421 -7.62 11.26 27.55
N MET A 422 -6.51 10.54 27.49
CA MET A 422 -5.88 10.04 26.29
C MET A 422 -5.55 8.55 26.43
N ALA A 423 -5.66 7.84 25.30
CA ALA A 423 -5.20 6.47 25.12
C ALA A 423 -4.16 6.39 24.01
N VAL A 424 -3.27 5.40 24.07
CA VAL A 424 -2.18 5.19 23.11
C VAL A 424 -2.23 3.76 22.58
N ALA A 425 -2.00 3.57 21.28
CA ALA A 425 -1.89 2.26 20.64
C ALA A 425 -0.80 2.26 19.57
N SER A 426 -0.15 1.12 19.35
CA SER A 426 0.77 0.92 18.24
C SER A 426 0.05 0.38 16.99
N SER A 427 0.72 0.44 15.84
CA SER A 427 0.30 -0.27 14.63
C SER A 427 0.08 -1.78 14.86
N LEU A 428 0.85 -2.39 15.77
CA LEU A 428 0.70 -3.81 16.11
C LEU A 428 -0.60 -4.07 16.90
N ASP A 429 -0.99 -3.15 17.78
CA ASP A 429 -2.25 -3.23 18.52
C ASP A 429 -3.44 -3.12 17.58
N ILE A 430 -3.36 -2.22 16.59
CA ILE A 430 -4.36 -2.09 15.53
C ILE A 430 -4.44 -3.38 14.69
N LYS A 431 -3.29 -3.96 14.30
CA LYS A 431 -3.26 -5.22 13.52
C LYS A 431 -3.85 -6.41 14.29
N LYS A 432 -3.66 -6.47 15.61
CA LYS A 432 -4.27 -7.48 16.47
C LYS A 432 -5.78 -7.27 16.66
N ALA A 433 -6.30 -6.08 16.39
CA ALA A 433 -7.68 -5.67 16.69
C ALA A 433 -8.76 -6.29 15.77
N SER A 434 -8.42 -7.18 14.84
CA SER A 434 -9.29 -7.58 13.74
C SER A 434 -10.49 -8.50 14.08
N LYS A 435 -10.89 -8.59 15.36
CA LYS A 435 -12.26 -8.76 15.90
C LYS A 435 -12.19 -8.70 17.43
N ASN A 436 -13.00 -7.84 18.04
CA ASN A 436 -13.37 -7.94 19.46
C ASN A 436 -12.23 -7.94 20.50
N ASP A 437 -11.25 -7.03 20.40
CA ASP A 437 -10.70 -6.36 21.60
C ASP A 437 -9.79 -5.13 21.27
N PHE A 438 -10.36 -4.11 20.61
CA PHE A 438 -10.02 -2.70 20.92
C PHE A 438 -10.88 -2.20 22.12
N LYS A 439 -11.27 -3.13 23.00
CA LYS A 439 -12.35 -2.96 23.98
C LYS A 439 -11.90 -2.27 25.27
N THR A 440 -10.62 -1.96 25.40
CA THR A 440 -10.12 -1.06 26.43
C THR A 440 -8.92 -0.29 25.90
N LEU A 441 -9.13 0.57 24.88
CA LEU A 441 -8.34 1.80 24.89
C LEU A 441 -8.58 2.43 26.26
N SER A 442 -7.59 2.32 27.13
CA SER A 442 -7.67 2.85 28.47
C SER A 442 -7.27 4.32 28.37
N PHE A 443 -8.28 5.19 28.35
CA PHE A 443 -8.10 6.64 28.46
C PHE A 443 -7.68 6.94 29.89
N LEU A 444 -6.37 6.95 30.14
CA LEU A 444 -5.77 7.07 31.47
C LEU A 444 -4.83 8.26 31.58
N TYR A 445 -4.36 8.78 30.45
CA TYR A 445 -3.23 9.70 30.40
C TYR A 445 -3.71 11.12 30.09
N ASP A 446 -3.14 12.13 30.72
CA ASP A 446 -3.45 13.54 30.46
C ASP A 446 -2.35 14.25 29.64
N ASP A 447 -1.12 13.72 29.64
CA ASP A 447 0.03 14.28 28.91
C ASP A 447 1.05 13.19 28.49
N TYR A 448 2.01 13.54 27.63
CA TYR A 448 3.09 12.66 27.19
C TYR A 448 4.36 13.41 26.74
N GLU A 449 5.49 12.72 26.78
CA GLU A 449 6.79 13.24 26.33
C GLU A 449 7.66 12.11 25.73
N TRP A 450 8.33 12.37 24.62
CA TRP A 450 9.31 11.43 24.06
C TRP A 450 10.64 11.55 24.80
N ILE A 451 11.13 10.42 25.32
CA ILE A 451 12.45 10.35 25.97
C ILE A 451 13.55 10.28 24.90
N ASP A 452 13.33 9.42 23.92
CA ASP A 452 14.13 9.26 22.71
C ASP A 452 13.28 8.60 21.61
N GLU A 453 13.90 8.09 20.55
CA GLU A 453 13.18 7.39 19.47
C GLU A 453 12.59 6.02 19.88
N GLN A 454 12.94 5.48 21.05
CA GLN A 454 12.53 4.15 21.53
C GLN A 454 11.44 4.20 22.57
N TYR A 455 11.44 5.23 23.42
CA TYR A 455 10.59 5.29 24.61
C TYR A 455 9.75 6.56 24.68
N VAL A 456 8.47 6.37 25.04
CA VAL A 456 7.53 7.44 25.36
C VAL A 456 7.17 7.39 26.84
N ARG A 457 7.19 8.55 27.48
CA ARG A 457 6.68 8.76 28.84
C ARG A 457 5.25 9.26 28.74
N LEU A 458 4.36 8.69 29.54
CA LEU A 458 2.95 9.07 29.63
C LEU A 458 2.63 9.45 31.07
N TYR A 459 1.84 10.51 31.24
CA TYR A 459 1.48 11.08 32.53
C TYR A 459 0.01 10.85 32.85
N SER A 460 -0.30 10.65 34.14
CA SER A 460 -1.65 10.64 34.69
C SER A 460 -1.61 11.30 36.06
N ASN A 461 -1.90 12.60 36.12
CA ASN A 461 -1.66 13.45 37.29
C ASN A 461 -0.19 13.33 37.77
N ASP A 462 0.03 12.89 39.02
CA ASP A 462 1.37 12.67 39.60
C ASP A 462 2.00 11.32 39.22
N PHE A 463 1.39 10.55 38.31
CA PHE A 463 1.86 9.21 37.93
C PHE A 463 2.52 9.24 36.55
N GLU A 464 3.57 8.46 36.38
CA GLU A 464 4.29 8.29 35.12
C GLU A 464 4.33 6.81 34.74
N THR A 465 4.22 6.51 33.44
CA THR A 465 4.52 5.20 32.86
C THR A 465 5.44 5.39 31.66
N ILE A 466 6.29 4.41 31.39
CA ILE A 466 7.11 4.40 30.18
C ILE A 466 6.72 3.21 29.32
N LEU A 467 6.43 3.49 28.06
CA LEU A 467 6.16 2.49 27.04
C LEU A 467 7.25 2.52 25.97
N ASP A 468 7.45 1.39 25.30
CA ASP A 468 8.19 1.37 24.03
C ASP A 468 7.28 1.70 22.83
N ARG A 469 7.86 1.74 21.61
CA ARG A 469 7.16 1.98 20.34
C ARG A 469 6.06 0.96 20.01
N GLN A 470 6.05 -0.19 20.66
CA GLN A 470 5.05 -1.25 20.48
C GLN A 470 4.07 -1.30 21.67
N THR A 471 4.00 -0.21 22.45
CA THR A 471 3.19 -0.05 23.66
C THR A 471 3.48 -1.08 24.76
N ASN A 472 4.62 -1.78 24.73
CA ASN A 472 5.01 -2.64 25.83
C ASN A 472 5.40 -1.78 27.03
N VAL A 473 4.88 -2.14 28.19
CA VAL A 473 5.16 -1.45 29.45
C VAL A 473 6.60 -1.69 29.88
N VAL A 474 7.43 -0.65 29.82
CA VAL A 474 8.81 -0.64 30.36
C VAL A 474 8.75 -0.41 31.87
N PHE A 475 8.03 0.62 32.29
CA PHE A 475 7.68 0.87 33.70
C PHE A 475 6.17 1.07 33.83
N PRO A 476 5.51 0.38 34.77
CA PRO A 476 4.08 0.51 34.98
C PRO A 476 3.75 1.90 35.52
N LEU A 477 2.49 2.32 35.31
CA LEU A 477 1.99 3.58 35.84
C LEU A 477 2.12 3.63 37.37
N GLU A 478 3.02 4.48 37.86
CA GLU A 478 3.30 4.65 39.27
C GLU A 478 3.73 6.09 39.58
N LYS A 479 3.61 6.50 40.85
CA LYS A 479 4.09 7.79 41.33
C LYS A 479 5.62 7.76 41.50
N ALA A 480 6.34 7.94 40.39
CA ALA A 480 7.80 8.00 40.33
C ALA A 480 8.25 8.79 39.10
N LYS A 481 9.48 9.30 39.11
CA LYS A 481 10.13 9.96 37.96
C LYS A 481 11.21 9.07 37.37
N PHE A 482 11.40 9.16 36.06
CA PHE A 482 12.31 8.27 35.33
C PHE A 482 13.20 9.02 34.34
N GLU A 483 14.52 8.88 34.43
CA GLU A 483 15.48 9.44 33.46
C GLU A 483 16.27 8.33 32.77
N TYR A 484 16.55 8.46 31.47
CA TYR A 484 17.27 7.46 30.67
C TYR A 484 18.67 7.94 30.28
N PHE A 485 19.69 7.12 30.53
CA PHE A 485 21.08 7.44 30.26
C PHE A 485 21.89 6.19 29.87
N ASP A 486 22.32 6.09 28.60
CA ASP A 486 23.28 5.08 28.07
C ASP A 486 23.00 3.64 28.58
N ASP A 487 21.77 3.16 28.35
CA ASP A 487 21.23 1.87 28.82
C ASP A 487 20.88 1.76 30.31
N PHE A 488 20.93 2.85 31.07
CA PHE A 488 20.52 2.89 32.47
C PHE A 488 19.29 3.78 32.69
N TRP A 489 18.49 3.39 33.67
CA TRP A 489 17.35 4.18 34.14
C TRP A 489 17.67 4.74 35.52
N VAL A 490 17.38 6.01 35.75
CA VAL A 490 17.36 6.60 37.09
C VAL A 490 15.90 6.76 37.49
N LYS A 491 15.48 6.04 38.52
CA LYS A 491 14.13 6.09 39.07
C LYS A 491 14.15 6.82 40.41
N ASP A 492 13.38 7.89 40.52
CA ASP A 492 13.12 8.60 41.78
C ASP A 492 11.70 8.31 42.23
N LYS A 493 11.56 7.65 43.37
CA LYS A 493 10.26 7.34 43.98
C LYS A 493 10.22 7.86 45.40
N ASP A 494 9.47 8.93 45.63
CA ASP A 494 9.35 9.58 46.94
C ASP A 494 10.71 9.98 47.57
N GLY A 495 11.70 10.31 46.73
CA GLY A 495 13.07 10.63 47.16
C GLY A 495 14.00 9.41 47.26
N GLU A 496 13.48 8.19 47.09
CA GLU A 496 14.30 6.97 46.94
C GLU A 496 14.82 6.89 45.50
N ILE A 497 16.07 7.30 45.28
CA ILE A 497 16.70 7.30 43.96
C ILE A 497 17.45 5.99 43.74
N LYS A 498 17.04 5.25 42.71
CA LYS A 498 17.67 4.00 42.26
C LYS A 498 18.16 4.12 40.83
N VAL A 499 19.30 3.50 40.56
CA VAL A 499 19.81 3.35 39.19
C VAL A 499 19.66 1.90 38.77
N LEU A 500 18.99 1.70 37.63
CA LEU A 500 18.62 0.40 37.11
C LEU A 500 19.32 0.15 35.79
N ASP A 501 19.69 -1.10 35.53
CA ASP A 501 20.12 -1.52 34.19
C ASP A 501 18.95 -1.57 33.20
N ARG A 502 19.23 -1.88 31.93
CA ARG A 502 18.21 -2.05 30.88
C ARG A 502 17.16 -3.13 31.18
N ASN A 503 17.49 -4.10 32.04
CA ASN A 503 16.59 -5.15 32.50
C ASN A 503 15.83 -4.76 33.78
N ARG A 504 16.02 -3.51 34.27
CA ARG A 504 15.45 -2.94 35.48
C ARG A 504 15.98 -3.53 36.79
N ASN A 505 17.16 -4.14 36.77
CA ASN A 505 17.84 -4.57 37.99
C ASN A 505 18.56 -3.39 38.63
N SER A 506 18.47 -3.28 39.96
CA SER A 506 19.21 -2.24 40.69
C SER A 506 20.71 -2.47 40.56
N LEU A 507 21.44 -1.42 40.17
CA LEU A 507 22.90 -1.43 40.14
C LEU A 507 23.53 -1.21 41.52
N PHE A 508 22.80 -0.54 42.42
CA PHE A 508 23.24 -0.23 43.78
C PHE A 508 22.27 -0.83 44.80
N GLU A 509 22.81 -1.32 45.91
CA GLU A 509 22.00 -1.85 47.02
C GLU A 509 21.35 -0.73 47.84
N GLU A 510 22.04 0.39 48.00
CA GLU A 510 21.55 1.56 48.75
C GLU A 510 20.95 2.63 47.82
N ASP A 511 20.00 3.38 48.36
CA ASP A 511 19.41 4.54 47.69
C ASP A 511 20.39 5.72 47.63
N LEU A 512 20.28 6.52 46.57
CA LEU A 512 21.08 7.72 46.33
C LEU A 512 20.38 8.98 46.88
N ASP A 513 21.18 10.00 47.20
CA ASP A 513 20.69 11.28 47.76
C ASP A 513 20.12 12.21 46.68
N GLY A 514 20.59 12.09 45.45
CA GLY A 514 20.32 13.04 44.37
C GLY A 514 20.92 12.63 43.03
N PHE A 515 20.49 13.26 41.95
CA PHE A 515 21.13 13.15 40.64
C PHE A 515 20.98 14.43 39.80
N GLN A 516 21.82 14.57 38.78
CA GLN A 516 21.69 15.56 37.70
C GLN A 516 21.92 14.86 36.36
N PHE A 517 21.06 15.10 35.39
CA PHE A 517 21.20 14.57 34.03
C PHE A 517 21.16 15.71 33.01
N LYS A 518 22.17 15.79 32.15
CA LYS A 518 22.22 16.80 31.08
C LYS A 518 23.15 16.39 29.95
N SER A 519 22.73 16.56 28.70
CA SER A 519 23.57 16.34 27.50
C SER A 519 24.29 14.98 27.49
N GLY A 520 23.60 13.91 27.93
CA GLY A 520 24.21 12.57 28.00
C GLY A 520 25.31 12.45 29.06
N VAL A 521 25.27 13.26 30.12
CA VAL A 521 26.11 13.12 31.31
C VAL A 521 25.20 12.94 32.51
N LEU A 522 25.49 11.91 33.29
CA LEU A 522 24.79 11.62 34.54
C LEU A 522 25.72 11.89 35.72
N ALA A 523 25.26 12.69 36.67
CA ALA A 523 25.89 12.84 37.96
C ALA A 523 24.98 12.29 39.05
N LEU A 524 25.53 11.44 39.91
CA LEU A 524 24.82 10.79 41.02
C LEU A 524 25.39 11.33 42.34
N GLN A 525 24.55 11.47 43.37
CA GLN A 525 24.93 11.95 44.69
C GLN A 525 24.65 10.89 45.76
N LYS A 526 25.59 10.74 46.70
CA LYS A 526 25.46 9.90 47.90
C LYS A 526 26.34 10.47 49.01
N ASP A 527 25.79 10.50 50.23
CA ASP A 527 26.42 11.09 51.41
C ASP A 527 26.96 12.51 51.14
N SER A 528 26.14 13.34 50.48
CA SER A 528 26.49 14.71 50.02
C SER A 528 27.58 14.82 48.95
N LEU A 529 28.20 13.72 48.52
CA LEU A 529 29.26 13.70 47.50
C LEU A 529 28.72 13.24 46.14
N TRP A 530 29.29 13.77 45.06
CA TRP A 530 28.90 13.48 43.68
C TRP A 530 29.89 12.53 42.98
N SER A 531 29.36 11.73 42.07
CA SER A 531 30.07 10.92 41.06
C SER A 531 29.53 11.28 39.67
N VAL A 532 30.38 11.31 38.64
CA VAL A 532 30.01 11.76 37.28
C VAL A 532 30.31 10.67 36.25
N PHE A 533 29.38 10.47 35.32
CA PHE A 533 29.40 9.46 34.27
C PHE A 533 29.13 10.10 32.91
N ASN A 534 30.05 9.93 31.96
CA ASN A 534 29.97 10.51 30.61
C ASN A 534 29.78 9.45 29.51
N ASN A 535 29.85 8.16 29.84
CA ASN A 535 29.74 7.05 28.89
C ASN A 535 29.41 5.77 29.67
N GLY A 536 28.17 5.72 30.14
CA GLY A 536 27.62 4.64 30.93
C GLY A 536 28.21 4.55 32.33
N ILE A 537 27.68 3.61 33.11
CA ILE A 537 28.15 3.31 34.46
C ILE A 537 29.07 2.11 34.40
N LYS A 538 30.39 2.36 34.51
CA LYS A 538 31.42 1.32 34.52
C LYS A 538 32.01 1.17 35.92
N GLY A 539 31.76 0.02 36.53
CA GLY A 539 32.21 -0.27 37.89
C GLY A 539 31.42 0.50 38.96
N PHE A 540 31.90 0.45 40.20
CA PHE A 540 31.25 1.14 41.32
C PHE A 540 31.51 2.66 41.27
N PRO A 541 30.47 3.50 41.46
CA PRO A 541 30.59 4.94 41.60
C PRO A 541 31.60 5.33 42.67
N LYS A 542 32.39 6.36 42.38
CA LYS A 542 33.26 6.97 43.38
C LYS A 542 32.75 8.36 43.70
N PHE A 543 31.93 8.46 44.74
CA PHE A 543 31.41 9.72 45.26
C PHE A 543 32.55 10.51 45.93
N GLN A 544 33.00 11.59 45.29
CA GLN A 544 34.21 12.30 45.71
C GLN A 544 34.18 13.80 45.40
N PHE A 545 33.11 14.31 44.80
CA PHE A 545 33.00 15.71 44.38
C PHE A 545 31.99 16.45 45.26
N ASP A 546 32.32 17.65 45.75
CA ASP A 546 31.44 18.48 46.56
C ASP A 546 30.32 19.12 45.74
N SER A 547 30.59 19.41 44.45
CA SER A 547 29.60 19.91 43.52
C SER A 547 29.93 19.55 42.08
N VAL A 548 28.91 19.52 41.22
CA VAL A 548 29.00 19.21 39.79
C VAL A 548 28.24 20.24 38.97
N ARG A 549 28.79 20.59 37.81
CA ARG A 549 28.13 21.38 36.77
C ARG A 549 28.45 20.82 35.39
N ILE A 550 27.43 20.26 34.74
CA ILE A 550 27.53 19.68 33.40
C ILE A 550 27.36 20.78 32.33
N PHE A 551 28.29 20.89 31.39
CA PHE A 551 28.19 21.84 30.27
C PHE A 551 27.64 21.20 29.00
N ASN A 552 28.25 20.10 28.57
CA ASN A 552 27.91 19.34 27.37
C ASN A 552 28.40 17.87 27.51
N ALA A 553 28.24 17.07 26.46
CA ALA A 553 28.58 15.65 26.46
C ALA A 553 30.08 15.34 26.71
N TRP A 554 30.99 16.31 26.51
CA TRP A 554 32.43 16.07 26.64
C TRP A 554 33.14 16.83 27.76
N LEU A 555 32.47 17.77 28.44
CA LEU A 555 33.06 18.59 29.50
C LEU A 555 32.12 18.84 30.69
N THR A 556 32.61 18.51 31.88
CA THR A 556 31.92 18.74 33.16
C THR A 556 32.86 19.42 34.15
N TYR A 557 32.39 20.44 34.86
CA TYR A 557 33.12 21.03 35.99
C TYR A 557 32.71 20.36 37.30
N VAL A 558 33.69 20.06 38.14
CA VAL A 558 33.48 19.48 39.47
C VAL A 558 34.34 20.18 40.51
N LEU A 559 33.81 20.34 41.72
CA LEU A 559 34.56 20.81 42.88
C LEU A 559 34.95 19.61 43.75
N GLN A 560 36.21 19.53 44.17
CA GLN A 560 36.71 18.52 45.10
C GLN A 560 37.65 19.19 46.11
N ASP A 561 37.31 19.17 47.40
CA ASP A 561 38.11 19.76 48.48
C ASP A 561 38.44 21.24 48.20
N SER A 562 37.43 22.03 47.82
CA SER A 562 37.55 23.44 47.37
C SER A 562 38.36 23.66 46.08
N THR A 563 38.78 22.59 45.40
CA THR A 563 39.52 22.67 44.13
C THR A 563 38.59 22.46 42.94
N GLY A 564 38.55 23.41 42.01
CA GLY A 564 37.87 23.26 40.72
C GLY A 564 38.60 22.31 39.77
N ASN A 565 37.87 21.42 39.11
CA ASN A 565 38.42 20.50 38.11
C ASN A 565 37.50 20.43 36.88
N LEU A 566 38.09 20.25 35.70
CA LEU A 566 37.41 19.89 34.47
C LEU A 566 37.56 18.40 34.21
N LEU A 567 36.42 17.71 34.05
CA LEU A 567 36.33 16.30 33.65
C LEU A 567 35.99 16.23 32.16
N PHE A 568 36.87 15.60 31.39
CA PHE A 568 36.68 15.37 29.95
C PHE A 568 36.03 14.01 29.70
N GLN A 569 35.38 13.82 28.54
CA GLN A 569 34.78 12.53 28.15
C GLN A 569 35.78 11.36 28.19
N SER A 570 37.06 11.65 27.96
CA SER A 570 38.17 10.69 28.03
C SER A 570 38.43 10.12 29.43
N GLY A 571 37.80 10.68 30.46
CA GLY A 571 38.10 10.43 31.87
C GLY A 571 39.26 11.27 32.40
N LYS A 572 39.90 12.10 31.57
CA LYS A 572 40.97 12.99 32.03
C LYS A 572 40.38 14.08 32.95
N LYS A 573 40.98 14.22 34.13
CA LYS A 573 40.71 15.30 35.09
C LYS A 573 41.81 16.35 35.01
N VAL A 574 41.43 17.61 34.81
CA VAL A 574 42.34 18.76 34.80
C VAL A 574 41.99 19.67 35.96
N ARG A 575 42.93 19.86 36.89
CA ARG A 575 42.81 20.80 38.01
C ARG A 575 42.93 22.23 37.48
N LEU A 576 42.08 23.13 37.98
CA LEU A 576 42.21 24.56 37.79
C LEU A 576 42.96 25.16 38.99
N GLU A 577 43.96 25.98 38.72
CA GLU A 577 44.63 26.78 39.76
C GLU A 577 43.76 27.99 40.17
N ASP A 578 44.07 28.60 41.32
CA ASP A 578 43.24 29.65 41.94
C ASP A 578 43.06 30.90 41.06
N ASP A 579 44.01 31.20 40.17
CA ASP A 579 43.98 32.34 39.25
C ASP A 579 43.59 31.96 37.81
N GLU A 580 43.26 30.69 37.56
CA GLU A 580 42.86 30.18 36.26
C GLU A 580 41.34 30.26 36.06
N SER A 581 40.95 30.59 34.84
CA SER A 581 39.58 30.49 34.34
C SER A 581 39.59 29.67 33.05
N PHE A 582 38.44 29.15 32.65
CA PHE A 582 38.33 28.39 31.41
C PHE A 582 37.22 28.92 30.52
N ARG A 583 37.39 28.69 29.22
CA ARG A 583 36.41 29.01 28.18
C ARG A 583 36.34 27.88 27.17
N ILE A 584 35.13 27.41 26.87
CA ILE A 584 34.91 26.45 25.78
C ILE A 584 35.02 27.23 24.47
N LEU A 585 35.94 26.84 23.60
CA LEU A 585 36.16 27.52 22.31
C LEU A 585 35.10 27.07 21.30
N LYS A 586 34.42 28.05 20.69
CA LYS A 586 33.45 27.84 19.61
C LYS A 586 34.06 28.38 18.30
N ASN A 587 33.79 27.72 17.17
CA ASN A 587 34.10 28.29 15.87
C ASN A 587 32.93 29.15 15.39
N TYR A 588 33.21 30.41 15.05
CA TYR A 588 32.21 31.36 14.53
C TYR A 588 32.03 31.27 13.01
N ASN A 589 32.90 30.53 12.29
CA ASN A 589 32.84 30.36 10.84
C ASN A 589 32.07 29.09 10.42
N VAL A 590 31.55 28.32 11.36
CA VAL A 590 30.67 27.18 11.09
C VAL A 590 29.26 27.63 11.45
N ALA A 591 28.56 28.19 10.47
CA ALA A 591 27.10 28.17 10.51
C ALA A 591 26.67 26.70 10.63
N PHE A 592 25.57 26.44 11.33
CA PHE A 592 24.97 25.12 11.62
C PHE A 592 25.35 24.49 12.97
N SER A 593 24.29 24.20 13.72
CA SER A 593 24.19 23.97 15.17
C SER A 593 24.63 22.60 15.66
N ASP A 594 25.10 21.69 14.81
CA ASP A 594 25.42 20.30 15.22
C ASP A 594 26.94 20.03 15.26
N LEU A 595 27.76 20.95 14.75
CA LEU A 595 29.23 20.85 14.73
C LEU A 595 29.87 21.42 16.01
N SER A 596 29.12 22.09 16.88
CA SER A 596 29.69 22.66 18.12
C SER A 596 30.20 21.59 19.09
N ASP A 597 29.65 20.37 19.03
CA ASP A 597 30.13 19.21 19.79
C ASP A 597 31.30 18.46 19.12
N GLN A 598 31.59 18.74 17.84
CA GLN A 598 32.79 18.25 17.16
C GLN A 598 34.03 19.08 17.51
N ILE A 599 33.85 20.36 17.84
CA ILE A 599 34.94 21.24 18.26
C ILE A 599 35.15 21.07 19.76
N ARG A 600 36.06 20.16 20.08
CA ARG A 600 36.37 19.81 21.45
C ARG A 600 37.66 20.52 21.87
N PHE A 601 37.61 21.84 22.02
CA PHE A 601 38.74 22.58 22.56
C PHE A 601 38.32 23.44 23.75
N VAL A 602 39.11 23.37 24.82
CA VAL A 602 38.96 24.25 25.99
C VAL A 602 40.22 25.09 26.15
N GLU A 603 40.00 26.39 26.32
CA GLU A 603 40.98 27.32 26.81
C GLU A 603 40.98 27.28 28.33
N ILE A 604 42.17 27.15 28.92
CA ILE A 604 42.40 27.48 30.33
C ILE A 604 43.42 28.62 30.36
N SER A 605 43.07 29.74 30.98
CA SER A 605 43.88 30.95 30.99
C SER A 605 43.94 31.58 32.37
N ASN A 606 45.11 32.10 32.74
CA ASN A 606 45.27 32.88 33.97
C ASN A 606 45.17 34.39 33.73
N GLN A 607 45.11 35.17 34.81
CA GLN A 607 45.01 36.65 34.74
C GLN A 607 46.23 37.32 34.08
N GLN A 608 47.35 36.61 33.97
CA GLN A 608 48.60 37.11 33.37
C GLN A 608 48.64 36.90 31.85
N GLY A 609 47.62 36.27 31.26
CA GLY A 609 47.53 36.01 29.82
C GLY A 609 48.31 34.78 29.36
N TYR A 610 48.69 33.89 30.28
CA TYR A 610 49.18 32.55 29.96
C TYR A 610 47.98 31.66 29.63
N PHE A 611 48.01 31.04 28.46
CA PHE A 611 46.92 30.24 27.92
C PHE A 611 47.37 28.79 27.71
N LYS A 612 46.49 27.82 27.97
CA LYS A 612 46.65 26.40 27.65
C LYS A 612 45.49 25.92 26.79
N LEU A 613 45.79 25.38 25.61
CA LEU A 613 44.81 24.74 24.72
C LEU A 613 44.68 23.28 25.09
N TYR A 614 43.49 22.85 25.48
CA TYR A 614 43.16 21.44 25.65
C TYR A 614 42.29 20.97 24.50
N ASN A 615 42.51 19.74 24.01
CA ASN A 615 41.55 19.06 23.14
C ASN A 615 40.45 18.33 23.95
N GLY A 616 39.52 17.67 23.26
CA GLY A 616 38.38 16.98 23.86
C GLY A 616 38.71 15.78 24.72
N PHE A 617 39.95 15.31 24.64
CA PHE A 617 40.48 14.26 25.49
C PHE A 617 41.19 14.83 26.73
N GLY A 618 41.22 16.16 26.90
CA GLY A 618 41.93 16.85 27.96
C GLY A 618 43.44 16.87 27.74
N ARG A 619 43.96 16.62 26.54
CA ARG A 619 45.41 16.73 26.26
C ARG A 619 45.76 18.18 25.95
N ILE A 620 46.86 18.67 26.54
CA ILE A 620 47.42 19.98 26.18
C ILE A 620 47.97 19.87 24.77
N ILE A 621 47.49 20.73 23.88
CA ILE A 621 47.90 20.84 22.48
C ILE A 621 48.97 21.92 22.33
N LYS A 622 48.79 23.05 23.01
CA LYS A 622 49.72 24.18 23.00
C LYS A 622 49.54 24.99 24.28
N GLU A 623 50.61 25.60 24.77
CA GLU A 623 50.56 26.54 25.89
C GLU A 623 51.58 27.66 25.72
N GLY A 624 51.34 28.81 26.37
CA GLY A 624 52.22 29.96 26.32
C GLY A 624 51.50 31.31 26.48
N GLU A 625 52.30 32.37 26.50
CA GLU A 625 51.83 33.75 26.47
C GLU A 625 51.61 34.24 25.03
N LYS A 626 50.69 35.20 24.86
CA LYS A 626 50.41 35.87 23.57
C LYS A 626 50.09 34.87 22.44
N LEU A 627 49.37 33.80 22.78
CA LEU A 627 48.85 32.84 21.83
C LEU A 627 47.49 33.31 21.33
N ASP A 628 47.40 33.53 20.03
CA ASP A 628 46.14 33.69 19.32
C ASP A 628 45.89 32.41 18.50
N ILE A 629 44.72 31.81 18.66
CA ILE A 629 44.40 30.46 18.15
C ILE A 629 43.15 30.55 17.29
N ASN A 630 43.28 30.02 16.07
CA ASN A 630 42.19 29.86 15.13
C ASN A 630 42.07 28.38 14.75
N ILE A 631 40.97 27.75 15.15
CA ILE A 631 40.69 26.34 14.83
C ILE A 631 40.12 26.30 13.41
N LEU A 632 40.91 25.83 12.44
CA LEU A 632 40.52 25.78 11.02
C LEU A 632 39.63 24.58 10.74
N THR A 633 40.08 23.40 11.19
CA THR A 633 39.33 22.15 11.14
C THR A 633 39.56 21.40 12.47
N PRO A 634 38.82 20.31 12.75
CA PRO A 634 39.12 19.44 13.90
C PRO A 634 40.56 18.87 13.89
N GLN A 635 41.25 18.92 12.73
CA GLN A 635 42.56 18.33 12.49
C GLN A 635 43.67 19.36 12.30
N LEU A 636 43.34 20.62 12.02
CA LEU A 636 44.30 21.68 11.70
C LEU A 636 44.00 22.95 12.49
N ILE A 637 44.99 23.43 13.22
CA ILE A 637 44.90 24.62 14.06
C ILE A 637 45.96 25.60 13.58
N GLN A 638 45.54 26.82 13.30
CA GLN A 638 46.44 27.93 13.04
C GLN A 638 46.68 28.68 14.34
N LEU A 639 47.96 28.86 14.68
CA LEU A 639 48.36 29.67 15.83
C LEU A 639 49.21 30.85 15.39
N HIS A 640 49.04 31.95 16.10
CA HIS A 640 49.84 33.14 15.95
C HIS A 640 50.49 33.47 17.29
N GLN A 641 51.82 33.38 17.34
CA GLN A 641 52.62 33.67 18.53
C GLN A 641 53.84 34.49 18.14
N ASN A 642 54.10 35.60 18.83
CA ASN A 642 55.29 36.44 18.61
C ASN A 642 55.51 36.85 17.13
N LYS A 643 54.44 37.20 16.42
CA LYS A 643 54.43 37.53 14.97
C LYS A 643 54.75 36.37 14.02
N ARG A 644 54.81 35.13 14.51
CA ARG A 644 54.95 33.92 13.69
C ARG A 644 53.63 33.19 13.61
N LYS A 645 53.23 32.82 12.40
CA LYS A 645 52.13 31.88 12.18
C LYS A 645 52.72 30.46 12.17
N GLN A 646 52.05 29.52 12.82
CA GLN A 646 52.35 28.09 12.72
C GLN A 646 51.06 27.34 12.42
N LEU A 647 51.19 26.22 11.71
CA LEU A 647 50.14 25.24 11.56
C LEU A 647 50.50 24.05 12.44
N ILE A 648 49.56 23.61 13.25
CA ILE A 648 49.69 22.38 14.02
C ILE A 648 48.50 21.46 13.74
N ASP A 649 48.73 20.17 13.88
CA ASP A 649 47.64 19.20 13.88
C ASP A 649 46.86 19.20 15.23
N SER A 650 45.81 18.38 15.31
CA SER A 650 45.01 18.19 16.53
C SER A 650 45.75 17.51 17.70
N ALA A 651 46.98 17.05 17.47
CA ALA A 651 47.91 16.53 18.47
C ALA A 651 48.96 17.57 18.90
N GLY A 652 49.00 18.76 18.26
CA GLY A 652 49.95 19.82 18.55
C GLY A 652 51.27 19.71 17.79
N LYS A 653 51.39 18.79 16.82
CA LYS A 653 52.58 18.64 15.98
C LYS A 653 52.61 19.71 14.91
N GLU A 654 53.74 20.41 14.80
CA GLU A 654 53.94 21.43 13.77
C GLU A 654 53.99 20.81 12.36
N ILE A 655 53.29 21.44 11.43
CA ILE A 655 53.28 21.10 10.01
C ILE A 655 54.23 22.07 9.31
N ASP A 656 55.43 21.61 8.99
CA ASP A 656 56.50 22.40 8.38
C ASP A 656 56.40 22.39 6.84
N ILE A 657 56.24 23.57 6.24
CA ILE A 657 56.21 23.77 4.78
C ILE A 657 57.60 24.23 4.35
N LYS A 658 58.42 23.27 3.88
CA LYS A 658 59.83 23.54 3.52
C LYS A 658 59.94 24.65 2.47
N LYS A 659 60.85 25.60 2.72
CA LYS A 659 61.22 26.72 1.82
C LYS A 659 60.11 27.75 1.56
N ALA A 660 58.99 27.73 2.28
CA ALA A 660 57.99 28.78 2.18
C ALA A 660 58.46 30.09 2.84
N ASP A 661 58.32 31.21 2.12
CA ASP A 661 58.56 32.56 2.66
C ASP A 661 57.42 32.97 3.61
N ALA A 662 56.18 32.59 3.28
CA ALA A 662 54.98 32.82 4.09
C ALA A 662 53.83 31.90 3.69
N PHE A 663 52.81 31.78 4.55
CA PHE A 663 51.53 31.16 4.21
C PHE A 663 50.33 32.02 4.64
N GLY A 664 49.24 31.87 3.89
CA GLY A 664 48.02 32.66 4.01
C GLY A 664 47.08 32.23 5.14
N ALA A 665 45.89 32.82 5.14
CA ALA A 665 44.76 32.26 5.85
C ALA A 665 44.15 31.11 5.03
N TYR A 666 43.47 30.18 5.69
CA TYR A 666 42.66 29.15 5.06
C TYR A 666 41.57 29.77 4.18
N GLN A 667 41.48 29.33 2.92
CA GLN A 667 40.47 29.76 1.96
C GLN A 667 40.12 28.57 1.06
N ASN A 668 38.85 28.15 1.02
CA ASN A 668 38.31 27.13 0.09
C ASN A 668 39.14 25.84 0.00
N GLY A 669 39.50 25.23 1.13
CA GLY A 669 40.28 23.98 1.15
C GLY A 669 41.79 24.16 0.94
N LEU A 670 42.25 25.38 0.69
CA LEU A 670 43.66 25.69 0.47
C LEU A 670 44.23 26.61 1.56
N ILE A 671 45.52 26.46 1.82
CA ILE A 671 46.33 27.48 2.47
C ILE A 671 47.37 27.96 1.44
N PRO A 672 47.28 29.21 0.95
CA PRO A 672 48.22 29.73 -0.02
C PRO A 672 49.65 29.73 0.54
N ILE A 673 50.61 29.26 -0.26
CA ILE A 673 52.04 29.23 0.06
C ILE A 673 52.74 30.24 -0.85
N LEU A 674 53.54 31.14 -0.29
CA LEU A 674 54.40 32.06 -1.03
C LEU A 674 55.85 31.56 -0.94
N GLN A 675 56.50 31.37 -2.10
CA GLN A 675 57.93 31.07 -2.19
C GLN A 675 58.49 31.75 -3.45
N ASP A 676 59.60 32.47 -3.30
CA ASP A 676 60.31 33.13 -4.41
C ASP A 676 59.40 34.10 -5.21
N LYS A 677 58.50 34.80 -4.50
CA LYS A 677 57.46 35.71 -5.04
C LYS A 677 56.36 35.04 -5.88
N LYS A 678 56.34 33.71 -5.97
CA LYS A 678 55.27 32.96 -6.62
C LYS A 678 54.39 32.25 -5.59
N PHE A 679 53.14 32.03 -5.94
CA PHE A 679 52.18 31.30 -5.14
C PHE A 679 52.04 29.86 -5.60
N GLY A 680 51.88 29.00 -4.61
CA GLY A 680 51.33 27.65 -4.68
C GLY A 680 50.32 27.49 -3.54
N ALA A 681 50.01 26.27 -3.14
CA ALA A 681 49.08 26.04 -2.04
C ALA A 681 49.34 24.71 -1.31
N LEU A 682 48.98 24.68 -0.02
CA LEU A 682 48.79 23.45 0.74
C LEU A 682 47.31 23.06 0.61
N ILE A 683 47.05 21.84 0.14
CA ILE A 683 45.71 21.25 0.13
C ILE A 683 45.43 20.77 1.56
N VAL A 684 44.43 21.35 2.22
CA VAL A 684 44.21 21.18 3.68
C VAL A 684 43.81 19.76 4.05
N ASP A 685 43.10 19.07 3.16
CA ASP A 685 42.60 17.71 3.38
C ASP A 685 43.68 16.64 3.19
N SER A 686 44.50 16.75 2.13
CA SER A 686 45.56 15.78 1.81
C SER A 686 46.92 16.14 2.41
N LEU A 687 47.09 17.39 2.84
CA LEU A 687 48.37 18.00 3.23
C LEU A 687 49.43 17.99 2.12
N GLU A 688 49.03 17.88 0.85
CA GLU A 688 49.92 17.96 -0.31
C GLU A 688 50.19 19.42 -0.73
N ILE A 689 51.37 19.65 -1.31
CA ILE A 689 51.84 20.99 -1.73
C ILE A 689 51.84 21.07 -3.25
N ILE A 690 51.10 22.03 -3.78
CA ILE A 690 51.18 22.46 -5.19
C ILE A 690 52.38 23.40 -5.32
N PRO A 691 53.36 23.11 -6.21
CA PRO A 691 54.54 23.95 -6.41
C PRO A 691 54.19 25.40 -6.78
N THR A 692 55.03 26.35 -6.37
CA THR A 692 54.81 27.76 -6.66
C THR A 692 55.07 28.08 -8.13
N HIS A 693 54.05 28.53 -8.86
CA HIS A 693 54.15 28.81 -10.29
C HIS A 693 53.48 30.12 -10.72
N SER A 694 52.46 30.57 -9.98
CA SER A 694 51.60 31.71 -10.32
C SER A 694 51.98 33.01 -9.57
N GLN A 695 51.58 34.16 -10.10
CA GLN A 695 51.64 35.47 -9.43
C GLN A 695 50.48 35.72 -8.45
N SER A 696 49.39 34.96 -8.57
CA SER A 696 48.22 35.02 -7.69
C SER A 696 48.10 33.76 -6.84
N LYS A 697 47.33 33.85 -5.74
CA LYS A 697 46.88 32.65 -5.04
C LYS A 697 46.10 31.75 -6.00
N LEU A 698 46.25 30.44 -5.83
CA LEU A 698 45.49 29.44 -6.57
C LEU A 698 44.07 29.33 -6.02
N GLU A 699 43.13 29.08 -6.90
CA GLU A 699 41.74 28.76 -6.58
C GLU A 699 41.45 27.31 -7.02
N VAL A 700 40.73 26.55 -6.20
CA VAL A 700 40.37 25.16 -6.52
C VAL A 700 39.24 25.19 -7.52
N PHE A 701 39.45 24.56 -8.68
CA PHE A 701 38.36 24.25 -9.59
C PHE A 701 37.91 22.79 -9.43
N LEU A 702 38.77 21.84 -9.81
CA LEU A 702 38.56 20.41 -9.61
C LEU A 702 39.52 19.92 -8.54
N LYS A 703 38.98 19.48 -7.41
CA LYS A 703 39.76 19.04 -6.26
C LYS A 703 40.81 18.01 -6.70
N ASP A 704 42.05 18.25 -6.30
CA ASP A 704 43.21 17.39 -6.56
C ASP A 704 43.57 17.23 -8.06
N SER A 705 43.02 18.05 -8.96
CA SER A 705 43.25 17.95 -10.41
C SER A 705 43.51 19.29 -11.09
N LEU A 706 42.56 20.26 -11.04
CA LEU A 706 42.63 21.51 -11.80
C LEU A 706 42.55 22.73 -10.88
N TYR A 707 43.48 23.67 -11.09
CA TYR A 707 43.62 24.89 -10.31
C TYR A 707 43.62 26.11 -11.21
N ILE A 708 42.84 27.11 -10.82
CA ILE A 708 42.79 28.39 -11.51
C ILE A 708 43.87 29.29 -10.92
N PHE A 709 44.63 29.91 -11.81
CA PHE A 709 45.60 30.93 -11.46
C PHE A 709 45.35 32.20 -12.26
N LYS A 710 45.87 33.33 -11.80
CA LYS A 710 45.65 34.65 -12.39
C LYS A 710 46.96 35.38 -12.65
N GLU A 711 47.19 35.78 -13.90
CA GLU A 711 48.30 36.65 -14.31
C GLU A 711 47.75 37.84 -15.10
N ASP A 712 48.24 39.05 -14.82
CA ASP A 712 47.81 40.29 -15.50
C ASP A 712 46.28 40.52 -15.59
N ASN A 713 45.55 40.00 -14.60
CA ASN A 713 44.10 39.96 -14.47
C ASN A 713 43.33 38.92 -15.29
N LEU A 714 44.03 38.08 -16.05
CA LEU A 714 43.47 36.98 -16.83
C LEU A 714 43.69 35.65 -16.13
N LEU A 715 42.79 34.70 -16.38
CA LEU A 715 42.74 33.38 -15.77
C LEU A 715 43.43 32.36 -16.66
N GLY A 716 44.23 31.49 -16.05
CA GLY A 716 44.79 30.29 -16.66
C GLY A 716 44.52 29.06 -15.81
N ILE A 717 44.82 27.89 -16.35
CA ILE A 717 44.59 26.60 -15.70
C ILE A 717 45.91 25.85 -15.55
N SER A 718 46.18 25.38 -14.34
CA SER A 718 47.27 24.44 -14.08
C SER A 718 46.74 23.15 -13.45
N ASP A 719 47.56 22.10 -13.49
CA ASP A 719 47.32 20.89 -12.72
C ASP A 719 47.95 20.96 -11.30
N ALA A 720 47.83 19.88 -10.51
CA ALA A 720 48.46 19.76 -9.19
C ALA A 720 50.00 19.70 -9.22
N SER A 721 50.59 19.38 -10.38
CA SER A 721 52.03 19.34 -10.61
C SER A 721 52.62 20.69 -11.03
N ALA A 722 51.76 21.70 -11.19
CA ALA A 722 52.06 23.03 -11.73
C ALA A 722 52.39 23.06 -13.23
N GLU A 723 51.90 22.09 -14.00
CA GLU A 723 51.88 22.12 -15.47
C GLU A 723 50.75 23.04 -15.95
N ILE A 724 51.07 23.96 -16.88
CA ILE A 724 50.11 24.92 -17.45
C ILE A 724 49.35 24.25 -18.60
N LEU A 725 48.04 24.07 -18.42
CA LEU A 725 47.14 23.48 -19.40
C LEU A 725 46.55 24.56 -20.32
N LEU A 726 46.18 25.70 -19.74
CA LEU A 726 45.78 26.92 -20.45
C LEU A 726 46.58 28.09 -19.90
N GLU A 727 47.18 28.87 -20.79
CA GLU A 727 47.83 30.14 -20.44
C GLU A 727 46.79 31.14 -19.90
N ALA A 728 47.28 32.15 -19.18
CA ALA A 728 46.41 33.16 -18.56
C ALA A 728 45.92 34.18 -19.58
N ASP A 729 44.99 33.77 -20.45
CA ASP A 729 44.45 34.58 -21.55
C ASP A 729 42.95 34.90 -21.38
N PHE A 730 42.28 34.33 -20.37
CA PHE A 730 40.80 34.38 -20.28
C PHE A 730 40.28 35.33 -19.19
N GLU A 731 39.23 36.11 -19.48
CA GLU A 731 38.55 36.92 -18.45
C GLU A 731 37.75 36.04 -17.47
N SER A 732 37.11 34.97 -17.97
CA SER A 732 36.35 34.01 -17.18
C SER A 732 36.49 32.57 -17.74
N ILE A 733 36.41 31.57 -16.86
CA ILE A 733 36.48 30.14 -17.22
C ILE A 733 35.44 29.38 -16.38
N ASP A 734 34.48 28.73 -17.04
CA ASP A 734 33.41 27.93 -16.45
C ASP A 734 33.36 26.54 -17.10
N PHE A 735 33.72 25.51 -16.34
CA PHE A 735 33.99 24.20 -16.93
C PHE A 735 32.75 23.37 -17.19
N PHE A 736 32.77 22.65 -18.31
CA PHE A 736 31.82 21.58 -18.56
C PHE A 736 32.20 20.35 -17.77
N ASN A 737 33.37 19.82 -18.11
CA ASN A 737 33.97 18.62 -17.57
C ASN A 737 35.50 18.83 -17.48
N ASP A 738 36.25 17.79 -17.17
CA ASP A 738 37.70 17.87 -16.98
C ASP A 738 38.48 18.23 -18.27
N SER A 739 37.83 18.24 -19.44
CA SER A 739 38.41 18.50 -20.77
C SER A 739 37.76 19.62 -21.56
N THR A 740 36.62 20.16 -21.13
CA THR A 740 35.86 21.18 -21.87
C THR A 740 35.42 22.28 -20.92
N ALA A 741 35.54 23.54 -21.33
CA ALA A 741 35.08 24.70 -20.57
C ALA A 741 34.45 25.76 -21.47
N ILE A 742 33.55 26.55 -20.92
CA ILE A 742 33.21 27.86 -21.47
C ILE A 742 34.26 28.84 -20.99
N VAL A 743 34.77 29.64 -21.91
CA VAL A 743 35.76 30.67 -21.66
C VAL A 743 35.27 31.99 -22.23
N GLU A 744 35.66 33.09 -21.61
CA GLU A 744 35.54 34.44 -22.14
C GLU A 744 36.95 34.93 -22.47
N GLU A 745 37.19 35.28 -23.73
CA GLU A 745 38.45 35.84 -24.23
C GLU A 745 38.14 37.12 -25.02
N GLU A 746 38.74 38.25 -24.65
CA GLU A 746 38.54 39.57 -25.25
C GLU A 746 37.06 40.01 -25.28
N GLY A 747 36.24 39.49 -24.36
CA GLY A 747 34.79 39.74 -24.26
C GLY A 747 33.90 38.87 -25.16
N GLU A 748 34.49 37.91 -25.88
CA GLU A 748 33.77 36.90 -26.65
C GLU A 748 33.68 35.59 -25.85
N ILE A 749 32.50 34.99 -25.81
CA ILE A 749 32.27 33.74 -25.08
C ILE A 749 32.33 32.55 -26.05
N GLY A 750 33.08 31.52 -25.69
CA GLY A 750 33.22 30.31 -26.49
C GLY A 750 33.32 29.03 -25.65
N VAL A 751 33.06 27.88 -26.27
CA VAL A 751 33.30 26.56 -25.68
C VAL A 751 34.65 26.05 -26.18
N LEU A 752 35.58 25.78 -25.29
CA LEU A 752 36.96 25.39 -25.56
C LEU A 752 37.25 23.97 -25.05
N ASN A 753 38.03 23.20 -25.80
CA ASN A 753 38.69 22.00 -25.29
C ASN A 753 40.01 22.36 -24.58
N ILE A 754 40.11 22.09 -23.28
CA ILE A 754 41.21 22.50 -22.40
C ILE A 754 42.54 21.85 -22.82
N TYR A 755 42.53 20.58 -23.20
CA TYR A 755 43.76 19.85 -23.52
C TYR A 755 44.22 20.04 -24.98
N GLN A 756 43.28 20.33 -25.89
CA GLN A 756 43.58 20.56 -27.31
C GLN A 756 43.78 22.04 -27.64
N ASN A 757 43.31 22.94 -26.78
CA ASN A 757 43.24 24.38 -27.02
C ASN A 757 42.52 24.73 -28.34
N GLU A 758 41.31 24.16 -28.53
CA GLU A 758 40.49 24.31 -29.74
C GLU A 758 39.06 24.72 -29.37
N TYR A 759 38.53 25.76 -30.02
CA TYR A 759 37.14 26.19 -29.86
C TYR A 759 36.18 25.23 -30.58
N LEU A 760 35.23 24.67 -29.83
CA LEU A 760 34.14 23.84 -30.32
C LEU A 760 32.95 24.69 -30.78
N HIS A 761 32.70 25.81 -30.09
CA HIS A 761 31.69 26.81 -30.43
C HIS A 761 32.20 28.20 -30.10
N GLU A 762 31.96 29.14 -31.00
CA GLU A 762 32.29 30.57 -30.84
C GLU A 762 31.00 31.40 -30.84
N ASP A 763 31.13 32.68 -30.49
CA ASP A 763 30.09 33.71 -30.50
C ASP A 763 28.84 33.36 -29.65
N LEU A 764 29.05 32.97 -28.39
CA LEU A 764 27.96 32.71 -27.44
C LEU A 764 27.49 34.01 -26.79
N ASP A 765 26.16 34.23 -26.76
CA ASP A 765 25.58 35.37 -26.03
C ASP A 765 25.44 35.05 -24.53
N THR A 766 24.86 33.89 -24.21
CA THR A 766 24.55 33.45 -22.84
C THR A 766 24.52 31.93 -22.76
N TRP A 767 24.72 31.37 -21.57
CA TRP A 767 24.64 29.93 -21.33
C TRP A 767 24.13 29.60 -19.91
N GLU A 768 23.56 28.39 -19.75
CA GLU A 768 23.08 27.84 -18.49
C GLU A 768 23.38 26.33 -18.42
N LYS A 769 23.85 25.84 -17.26
CA LYS A 769 24.12 24.42 -17.02
C LYS A 769 22.90 23.67 -16.49
N VAL A 770 22.56 22.55 -17.13
CA VAL A 770 21.42 21.68 -16.79
C VAL A 770 21.91 20.28 -16.40
N LEU A 771 21.80 19.91 -15.12
CA LEU A 771 22.22 18.59 -14.58
C LEU A 771 21.11 17.54 -14.63
N PHE A 772 21.39 16.31 -15.06
CA PHE A 772 20.42 15.21 -15.05
C PHE A 772 21.08 13.85 -14.71
N GLY A 773 20.92 13.41 -13.47
CA GLY A 773 21.72 12.28 -12.95
C GLY A 773 23.20 12.66 -12.92
N GLU A 774 24.04 11.80 -13.49
CA GLU A 774 25.47 12.07 -13.70
C GLU A 774 25.74 12.80 -15.04
N GLU A 775 24.72 13.01 -15.87
CA GLU A 775 24.84 13.71 -17.15
C GLU A 775 24.64 15.22 -16.97
N GLN A 776 25.26 16.01 -17.84
CA GLN A 776 25.12 17.46 -17.86
C GLN A 776 24.92 17.96 -19.29
N PHE A 777 24.13 19.01 -19.42
CA PHE A 777 23.78 19.66 -20.67
C PHE A 777 23.92 21.17 -20.51
N TYR A 778 24.05 21.87 -21.63
CA TYR A 778 24.20 23.32 -21.64
C TYR A 778 23.17 23.94 -22.56
N LEU A 779 22.25 24.70 -21.97
CA LEU A 779 21.36 25.58 -22.70
C LEU A 779 22.17 26.79 -23.11
N VAL A 780 22.36 26.99 -24.41
CA VAL A 780 23.25 28.02 -24.94
C VAL A 780 22.48 28.89 -25.92
N ARG A 781 22.74 30.20 -25.89
CA ARG A 781 22.18 31.20 -26.81
C ARG A 781 23.27 31.75 -27.71
N LYS A 782 22.97 31.84 -29.00
CA LYS A 782 23.70 32.61 -30.01
C LYS A 782 22.77 33.63 -30.64
N GLU A 783 23.30 34.50 -31.51
CA GLU A 783 22.51 35.47 -32.28
C GLU A 783 21.32 34.79 -33.01
N ALA A 784 21.53 33.58 -33.54
CA ALA A 784 20.52 32.81 -34.25
C ALA A 784 19.40 32.23 -33.36
N GLY A 785 19.64 32.06 -32.05
CA GLY A 785 18.69 31.50 -31.09
C GLY A 785 19.32 30.61 -30.02
N TYR A 786 18.46 30.05 -29.15
CA TYR A 786 18.80 29.03 -28.17
C TYR A 786 18.95 27.65 -28.82
N GLY A 787 19.87 26.87 -28.28
CA GLY A 787 20.13 25.47 -28.60
C GLY A 787 20.68 24.75 -27.36
N VAL A 788 20.99 23.47 -27.51
CA VAL A 788 21.50 22.65 -26.40
C VAL A 788 22.76 21.92 -26.83
N LEU A 789 23.77 21.97 -25.98
CA LEU A 789 24.97 21.15 -26.06
C LEU A 789 24.93 20.01 -25.03
N ASN A 790 25.51 18.87 -25.37
CA ASN A 790 25.77 17.80 -24.40
C ASN A 790 27.05 18.08 -23.58
N GLN A 791 27.39 17.16 -22.67
CA GLN A 791 28.57 17.28 -21.80
C GLN A 791 29.91 17.35 -22.53
N PHE A 792 29.99 16.95 -23.79
CA PHE A 792 31.19 16.98 -24.62
C PHE A 792 31.26 18.23 -25.51
N GLY A 793 30.27 19.13 -25.41
CA GLY A 793 30.17 20.31 -26.26
C GLY A 793 29.54 20.04 -27.63
N GLU A 794 28.95 18.86 -27.88
CA GLU A 794 28.28 18.56 -29.16
C GLU A 794 26.85 19.13 -29.19
N GLU A 795 26.46 19.72 -30.32
CA GLU A 795 25.10 20.24 -30.53
C GLU A 795 24.08 19.10 -30.64
N ILE A 796 23.10 19.09 -29.73
CA ILE A 796 21.98 18.13 -29.76
C ILE A 796 20.63 18.79 -30.10
N ILE A 797 20.50 20.10 -29.84
CA ILE A 797 19.37 20.91 -30.33
C ILE A 797 19.93 22.16 -31.01
N PRO A 798 19.53 22.44 -32.27
CA PRO A 798 20.10 23.54 -33.04
C PRO A 798 19.75 24.92 -32.46
N PHE A 799 20.68 25.87 -32.62
CA PHE A 799 20.59 27.27 -32.19
C PHE A 799 19.59 28.10 -33.02
N ILE A 800 18.31 27.73 -33.01
CA ILE A 800 17.27 28.33 -33.85
C ILE A 800 15.99 28.69 -33.09
N PHE A 801 15.95 28.45 -31.78
CA PHE A 801 14.76 28.65 -30.96
C PHE A 801 14.79 30.00 -30.26
N ASN A 802 13.63 30.64 -30.15
CA ASN A 802 13.50 31.92 -29.44
C ASN A 802 13.51 31.71 -27.93
N GLU A 803 12.95 30.61 -27.45
CA GLU A 803 13.01 30.17 -26.05
C GLU A 803 13.24 28.66 -26.00
N LEU A 804 14.01 28.19 -25.01
CA LEU A 804 14.26 26.78 -24.79
C LEU A 804 14.47 26.52 -23.31
N GLN A 805 13.78 25.53 -22.75
CA GLN A 805 13.83 25.19 -21.33
C GLN A 805 13.91 23.68 -21.09
N ALA A 806 14.62 23.30 -20.04
CA ALA A 806 14.72 21.92 -19.58
C ALA A 806 13.54 21.53 -18.69
N HIS A 807 12.97 20.35 -18.90
CA HIS A 807 11.90 19.79 -18.08
C HIS A 807 12.20 18.37 -17.65
N LYS A 808 12.28 18.15 -16.33
CA LYS A 808 12.54 16.82 -15.75
C LYS A 808 11.24 16.24 -15.21
N SER A 809 10.96 15.01 -15.58
CA SER A 809 9.77 14.26 -15.16
C SER A 809 10.07 12.77 -15.15
N LYS A 810 9.73 12.06 -14.06
CA LYS A 810 9.81 10.60 -13.90
C LYS A 810 11.13 9.95 -14.37
N GLY A 811 12.26 10.55 -13.98
CA GLY A 811 13.56 10.04 -14.40
C GLY A 811 13.82 10.15 -15.91
N LYS A 812 13.16 11.10 -16.58
CA LYS A 812 13.41 11.54 -17.95
C LYS A 812 13.64 13.05 -17.98
N LEU A 813 14.42 13.50 -18.96
CA LEU A 813 14.64 14.90 -19.30
C LEU A 813 14.04 15.17 -20.68
N TYR A 814 13.34 16.28 -20.80
CA TYR A 814 12.74 16.78 -22.02
C TYR A 814 13.18 18.22 -22.24
N TRP A 815 13.22 18.65 -23.49
CA TRP A 815 13.46 20.05 -23.86
C TRP A 815 12.20 20.63 -24.48
N LEU A 816 11.75 21.75 -23.95
CA LEU A 816 10.63 22.49 -24.50
C LEU A 816 11.20 23.70 -25.23
N ALA A 817 10.96 23.79 -26.52
CA ALA A 817 11.47 24.85 -27.34
C ALA A 817 10.34 25.58 -28.06
N GLU A 818 10.50 26.89 -28.19
CA GLU A 818 9.60 27.78 -28.88
C GLU A 818 10.33 28.47 -30.03
N ARG A 819 9.69 28.50 -31.20
CA ARG A 819 10.16 29.27 -32.34
C ARG A 819 9.06 30.18 -32.86
N ARG A 820 9.31 31.48 -32.84
CA ARG A 820 8.44 32.55 -33.33
C ARG A 820 8.76 32.82 -34.80
N LEU A 821 7.74 32.71 -35.64
CA LEU A 821 7.76 33.09 -37.05
C LEU A 821 6.96 34.39 -37.21
N SER A 822 7.62 35.51 -36.87
CA SER A 822 6.99 36.82 -36.76
C SER A 822 6.35 37.31 -38.06
N GLU A 823 6.86 36.88 -39.22
CA GLU A 823 6.37 37.27 -40.55
C GLU A 823 4.94 36.81 -40.80
N ILE A 824 4.49 35.76 -40.10
CA ILE A 824 3.17 35.14 -40.26
C ILE A 824 2.38 35.07 -38.94
N ASN A 825 2.86 35.77 -37.89
CA ASN A 825 2.27 35.77 -36.54
C ASN A 825 1.98 34.35 -36.01
N TYR A 826 2.99 33.48 -36.10
CA TYR A 826 2.85 32.06 -35.83
C TYR A 826 3.96 31.57 -34.90
N ILE A 827 3.62 30.67 -33.97
CA ILE A 827 4.57 30.09 -33.01
C ILE A 827 4.61 28.58 -33.24
N VAL A 828 5.81 28.01 -33.24
CA VAL A 828 6.01 26.56 -33.25
C VAL A 828 6.52 26.16 -31.88
N LEU A 829 5.76 25.33 -31.19
CA LEU A 829 6.21 24.63 -30.00
C LEU A 829 6.78 23.28 -30.41
N ALA A 830 7.96 22.94 -29.90
CA ALA A 830 8.62 21.66 -30.10
C ALA A 830 9.07 21.08 -28.77
N TYR A 831 8.89 19.78 -28.63
CA TYR A 831 9.25 19.02 -27.45
C TYR A 831 10.22 17.93 -27.87
N PHE A 832 11.37 17.90 -27.23
CA PHE A 832 12.42 16.94 -27.52
C PHE A 832 12.64 16.00 -26.35
N ASP A 833 13.09 14.79 -26.63
CA ASP A 833 13.69 13.91 -25.63
C ASP A 833 15.05 14.49 -25.17
N LYS A 834 15.71 13.85 -24.18
CA LYS A 834 16.99 14.35 -23.64
C LYS A 834 18.10 14.49 -24.69
N ASN A 835 18.03 13.75 -25.80
CA ASN A 835 19.06 13.71 -26.85
C ASN A 835 18.73 14.61 -28.05
N GLY A 836 17.60 15.33 -28.03
CA GLY A 836 17.18 16.21 -29.13
C GLY A 836 16.29 15.53 -30.19
N GLU A 837 15.74 14.34 -29.94
CA GLU A 837 14.74 13.72 -30.82
C GLU A 837 13.35 14.35 -30.60
N VAL A 838 12.64 14.69 -31.69
CA VAL A 838 11.33 15.36 -31.62
C VAL A 838 10.23 14.39 -31.17
N LEU A 839 9.63 14.66 -30.01
CA LEU A 839 8.48 13.90 -29.46
C LEU A 839 7.13 14.48 -29.91
N PHE A 840 7.00 15.80 -29.88
CA PHE A 840 5.80 16.51 -30.28
C PHE A 840 6.17 17.87 -30.88
N LYS A 841 5.46 18.30 -31.91
CA LYS A 841 5.56 19.66 -32.44
C LYS A 841 4.21 20.12 -32.94
N GLU A 842 3.87 21.37 -32.65
CA GLU A 842 2.61 21.96 -33.08
C GLU A 842 2.80 23.43 -33.39
N GLY A 843 2.09 23.89 -34.41
CA GLY A 843 2.06 25.29 -34.79
C GLY A 843 0.79 25.96 -34.28
N LEU A 844 0.96 27.07 -33.58
CA LEU A 844 -0.09 27.84 -32.91
C LEU A 844 -0.16 29.25 -33.50
N ASN A 845 -1.36 29.81 -33.57
CA ASN A 845 -1.50 31.25 -33.72
C ASN A 845 -1.09 31.94 -32.41
N PHE A 846 -0.72 33.21 -32.49
CA PHE A 846 -0.24 33.96 -31.33
C PHE A 846 -1.28 34.10 -30.20
N ASP A 847 -2.57 34.21 -30.52
CA ASP A 847 -3.65 34.37 -29.54
C ASP A 847 -3.85 33.10 -28.71
N ASP A 848 -3.85 31.93 -29.35
CA ASP A 848 -3.94 30.61 -28.67
C ASP A 848 -2.71 30.36 -27.78
N TYR A 849 -1.52 30.81 -28.21
CA TYR A 849 -0.30 30.71 -27.41
C TYR A 849 -0.41 31.52 -26.10
N LEU A 850 -0.89 32.78 -26.16
CA LEU A 850 -1.04 33.63 -24.97
C LEU A 850 -1.96 33.03 -23.91
N GLU A 851 -2.91 32.17 -24.30
CA GLU A 851 -3.78 31.46 -23.35
C GLU A 851 -3.15 30.20 -22.75
N THR A 852 -1.98 29.79 -23.23
CA THR A 852 -1.21 28.64 -22.72
C THR A 852 0.09 29.03 -22.05
N ALA A 853 0.65 30.19 -22.37
CA ALA A 853 1.88 30.68 -21.78
C ALA A 853 1.65 31.04 -20.31
N CYS A 854 2.61 30.70 -19.46
CA CYS A 854 2.71 31.30 -18.13
C CYS A 854 3.40 32.66 -18.27
N ASP A 855 2.80 33.70 -17.70
CA ASP A 855 3.44 34.99 -17.48
C ASP A 855 4.51 34.94 -16.37
#